data_AF-A0A9Q0M727-F1
#
_entry.id   AF-A0A9Q0M727-F1
#
_cell.length_a   1.000
_cell.length_b   1.000
_cell.length_c   1.000
_cell.angle_alpha   90.00
_cell.angle_beta   90.00
_cell.angle_gamma   90.00
#
_symmetry.space_group_name_H-M   'P 1'
#
loop_
_entity.id
_entity.type
_entity.pdbx_description
1 polymer ?
#
loop_
_entity_poly.entity_id
_entity_poly.type
_entity_poly.pdbx_seq_one_letter_code
_entity_poly.pdbx_strand_id
1 'polypeptide(L)'
;MIGGLFIYNHKGEVLISRVYRDDIGRNAVDAFRVNVIHARQQVRSPVTNLARTSFFHVKRGNLWLAAVTKQNVTAAMVFEFLLKMCDVMQSYFGKISEENVKNNFVLIYELLDEILDFGYPQNTDTGILKTFITQQGVKSATKEEQAQITSQVTGQIGWRREGIKYRRNELFLDVLEYVNLLMSTQGQVLSAHVAGKVVMKSYLSGMPECKFGINDKITMENKSKSTTQSAILDDSSRPATSSKSSIAIDDCQFHQCVKLSKFESEHAISFIPPDGEYELMRYRITKDISFPFRIIPLVREVGRTKMEVKVVLKSNFKPSLIGQKIEVKIPTPLNTSGVQLICMKGKAKYKASENAIVWRIKRMAGMKETQLSAEIELLLTDTKKKWNRPPISMNFEVPFAPSGLKVRYLKVFESKLNYNDHDVIKWMIGDGAIANYLLNRNSKVGVDLFSVAFTFGIGGMIGIAAASPISGAHLNPAVTLGFASIGRFPFRKVAHYLLGQYLGAFLAAVTVFAVYYEGINAFDNGNHVPIYMAQMHSNPSYAEMATGGIFSTYPSPWMSIVGTLVDQIVATFALMFGIIVLTHPRTGLPAYLHPFILGMLICGMVVAFGLNCGAALNPARDLSPRVFQALAGYGMDAFKPTNSLYWITAGIIGPHIGGILGAWAPNLVLFYEVDNSIDNKEENGGKIEMERTPSSNDDANKPFLVVKE
;
A
#
# COMPACT_ATOMS: atom_id res chain seq x y z
N MET A 1 11.63 -30.58 -24.38
CA MET A 1 10.50 -29.87 -23.76
C MET A 1 9.18 -30.45 -24.27
N ILE A 2 8.05 -29.77 -24.10
CA ILE A 2 6.72 -30.26 -24.53
C ILE A 2 6.73 -30.47 -26.05
N GLY A 3 6.25 -31.62 -26.53
CA GLY A 3 6.24 -31.96 -27.96
C GLY A 3 4.89 -31.72 -28.64
N GLY A 4 3.79 -31.86 -27.91
CA GLY A 4 2.46 -31.55 -28.40
C GLY A 4 1.47 -31.29 -27.28
N LEU A 5 0.45 -30.49 -27.57
CA LEU A 5 -0.61 -30.11 -26.66
C LEU A 5 -1.96 -30.33 -27.32
N PHE A 6 -2.84 -31.02 -26.60
CA PHE A 6 -4.13 -31.44 -27.11
C PHE A 6 -5.23 -31.15 -26.08
N ILE A 7 -6.37 -30.66 -26.56
CA ILE A 7 -7.57 -30.52 -25.75
C ILE A 7 -8.62 -31.48 -26.29
N TYR A 8 -9.13 -32.35 -25.43
CA TYR A 8 -10.16 -33.33 -25.76
C TYR A 8 -11.47 -33.03 -25.04
N ASN A 9 -12.58 -33.42 -25.67
CA ASN A 9 -13.86 -33.48 -24.97
C ASN A 9 -14.01 -34.78 -24.15
N HIS A 10 -15.15 -34.94 -23.49
CA HIS A 10 -15.45 -36.11 -22.65
C HIS A 10 -15.51 -37.43 -23.43
N LYS A 11 -15.73 -37.39 -24.75
CA LYS A 11 -15.71 -38.55 -25.66
C LYS A 11 -14.31 -38.85 -26.22
N GLY A 12 -13.34 -38.00 -25.92
CA GLY A 12 -11.97 -38.13 -26.42
C GLY A 12 -11.78 -37.68 -27.87
N GLU A 13 -12.70 -36.88 -28.40
CA GLU A 13 -12.50 -36.15 -29.66
C GLU A 13 -11.60 -34.94 -29.40
N VAL A 14 -10.72 -34.64 -30.35
CA VAL A 14 -9.78 -33.52 -30.26
C VAL A 14 -10.50 -32.23 -30.64
N LEU A 15 -10.55 -31.28 -29.72
CA LEU A 15 -11.01 -29.93 -29.97
C LEU A 15 -9.86 -29.06 -30.48
N ILE A 16 -8.70 -29.11 -29.81
CA ILE A 16 -7.50 -28.36 -30.19
C ILE A 16 -6.34 -29.34 -30.34
N SER A 17 -5.55 -29.16 -31.39
CA SER A 17 -4.32 -29.91 -31.62
C SER A 17 -3.21 -28.94 -32.01
N ARG A 18 -2.22 -28.77 -31.12
CA ARG A 18 -1.02 -27.99 -31.43
C ARG A 18 0.23 -28.82 -31.17
N VAL A 19 1.00 -29.06 -32.23
CA VAL A 19 2.24 -29.83 -32.17
C VAL A 19 3.40 -28.86 -32.26
N TYR A 20 4.38 -29.00 -31.36
CA TYR A 20 5.57 -28.14 -31.27
C TYR A 20 6.85 -28.87 -31.69
N ARG A 21 6.81 -30.20 -31.79
CA ARG A 21 7.94 -31.02 -32.22
C ARG A 21 7.49 -32.12 -33.17
N ASP A 22 8.32 -32.38 -34.17
CA ASP A 22 8.03 -33.36 -35.22
C ASP A 22 8.00 -34.81 -34.71
N ASP A 23 8.50 -35.07 -33.49
CA ASP A 23 8.51 -36.39 -32.89
C ASP A 23 7.14 -36.84 -32.34
N ILE A 24 6.14 -35.94 -32.29
CA ILE A 24 4.77 -36.23 -31.88
C ILE A 24 3.86 -36.35 -33.10
N GLY A 25 3.47 -37.59 -33.41
CA GLY A 25 2.53 -37.89 -34.49
C GLY A 25 1.08 -38.04 -34.01
N ARG A 26 0.17 -38.25 -34.99
CA ARG A 26 -1.26 -38.53 -34.74
C ARG A 26 -1.49 -39.78 -33.87
N ASN A 27 -0.57 -40.74 -33.92
CA ASN A 27 -0.58 -41.94 -33.08
C ASN A 27 -0.60 -41.62 -31.56
N ALA A 28 0.02 -40.53 -31.12
CA ALA A 28 0.00 -40.12 -29.72
C ALA A 28 -1.41 -39.68 -29.27
N VAL A 29 -2.15 -39.03 -30.17
CA VAL A 29 -3.52 -38.57 -29.92
C VAL A 29 -4.48 -39.74 -29.74
N ASP A 30 -4.38 -40.74 -30.63
CA ASP A 30 -5.18 -41.96 -30.54
C ASP A 30 -4.82 -42.78 -29.29
N ALA A 31 -3.52 -42.89 -28.97
CA ALA A 31 -3.05 -43.61 -27.79
C ALA A 31 -3.62 -43.02 -26.49
N PHE A 32 -3.65 -41.69 -26.36
CA PHE A 32 -4.24 -41.03 -25.20
C PHE A 32 -5.75 -41.26 -25.10
N ARG A 33 -6.48 -41.14 -26.22
CA ARG A 33 -7.93 -41.38 -26.27
C ARG A 33 -8.29 -42.78 -25.79
N VAL A 34 -7.64 -43.80 -26.34
CA VAL A 34 -7.98 -45.21 -26.07
C VAL A 34 -7.56 -45.62 -24.66
N ASN A 35 -6.34 -45.27 -24.24
CA ASN A 35 -5.76 -45.81 -23.02
C ASN A 35 -6.01 -44.97 -21.77
N VAL A 36 -6.35 -43.68 -21.92
CA VAL A 36 -6.61 -42.78 -20.79
C VAL A 36 -8.10 -42.41 -20.73
N ILE A 37 -8.65 -41.83 -21.80
CA ILE A 37 -10.04 -41.34 -21.76
C ILE A 37 -11.04 -42.50 -21.69
N HIS A 38 -10.81 -43.56 -22.47
CA HIS A 38 -11.64 -44.78 -22.50
C HIS A 38 -11.09 -45.92 -21.63
N ALA A 39 -10.23 -45.61 -20.66
CA ALA A 39 -9.70 -46.62 -19.75
C ALA A 39 -10.85 -47.34 -19.01
N ARG A 40 -10.88 -48.68 -19.10
CA ARG A 40 -11.87 -49.51 -18.37
C ARG A 40 -11.70 -49.42 -16.84
N GLN A 41 -10.47 -49.16 -16.39
CA GLN A 41 -10.18 -48.84 -14.99
C GLN A 41 -10.12 -47.33 -14.82
N GLN A 42 -10.60 -46.83 -13.68
CA GLN A 42 -10.49 -45.40 -13.36
C GLN A 42 -9.03 -44.95 -13.47
N VAL A 43 -8.78 -43.90 -14.27
CA VAL A 43 -7.45 -43.29 -14.47
C VAL A 43 -6.90 -42.87 -13.10
N ARG A 44 -5.76 -43.45 -12.71
CA ARG A 44 -5.20 -43.28 -11.35
C ARG A 44 -4.15 -42.18 -11.26
N SER A 45 -3.51 -41.83 -12.38
CA SER A 45 -2.34 -40.95 -12.39
C SER A 45 -2.48 -39.83 -13.43
N PRO A 46 -2.16 -38.58 -13.08
CA PRO A 46 -2.13 -37.46 -14.02
C PRO A 46 -0.93 -37.53 -14.99
N VAL A 47 0.02 -38.45 -14.77
CA VAL A 47 1.11 -38.78 -15.68
C VAL A 47 0.99 -40.23 -16.12
N THR A 48 0.89 -40.47 -17.41
CA THR A 48 0.83 -41.81 -17.99
C THR A 48 1.96 -41.98 -19.00
N ASN A 49 2.70 -43.08 -18.94
CA ASN A 49 3.69 -43.41 -19.97
C ASN A 49 3.15 -44.54 -20.84
N LEU A 50 3.04 -44.29 -22.15
CA LEU A 50 2.61 -45.28 -23.14
C LEU A 50 3.67 -45.33 -24.24
N ALA A 51 4.26 -46.52 -24.45
CA ALA A 51 5.26 -46.74 -25.50
C ALA A 51 6.38 -45.66 -25.53
N ARG A 52 6.98 -45.37 -24.37
CA ARG A 52 8.03 -44.34 -24.17
C ARG A 52 7.59 -42.91 -24.46
N THR A 53 6.29 -42.66 -24.56
CA THR A 53 5.69 -41.34 -24.68
C THR A 53 4.98 -40.99 -23.37
N SER A 54 5.35 -39.87 -22.78
CA SER A 54 4.78 -39.37 -21.53
C SER A 54 3.60 -38.43 -21.82
N PHE A 55 2.48 -38.68 -21.15
CA PHE A 55 1.24 -37.92 -21.23
C PHE A 55 0.94 -37.29 -19.88
N PHE A 56 1.10 -35.97 -19.79
CA PHE A 56 0.72 -35.16 -18.65
C PHE A 56 -0.67 -34.62 -18.91
N HIS A 57 -1.63 -34.89 -18.03
CA HIS A 57 -3.00 -34.46 -18.28
C HIS A 57 -3.72 -33.94 -17.06
N VAL A 58 -4.59 -32.95 -17.31
CA VAL A 58 -5.48 -32.36 -16.32
C VAL A 58 -6.91 -32.38 -16.84
N LYS A 59 -7.86 -32.58 -15.95
CA LYS A 59 -9.30 -32.56 -16.28
C LYS A 59 -9.95 -31.30 -15.73
N ARG A 60 -10.56 -30.50 -16.61
CA ARG A 60 -11.31 -29.28 -16.25
C ARG A 60 -12.75 -29.43 -16.74
N GLY A 61 -13.66 -29.68 -15.81
CA GLY A 61 -15.05 -30.02 -16.14
C GLY A 61 -15.11 -31.28 -17.01
N ASN A 62 -15.63 -31.15 -18.22
CA ASN A 62 -15.76 -32.23 -19.21
C ASN A 62 -14.63 -32.24 -20.24
N LEU A 63 -13.61 -31.40 -20.08
CA LEU A 63 -12.46 -31.30 -20.98
C LEU A 63 -11.22 -31.95 -20.38
N TRP A 64 -10.41 -32.56 -21.24
CA TRP A 64 -9.09 -33.08 -20.92
C TRP A 64 -8.05 -32.26 -21.65
N LEU A 65 -7.07 -31.73 -20.91
CA LEU A 65 -5.92 -31.06 -21.49
C LEU A 65 -4.74 -32.01 -21.32
N ALA A 66 -4.07 -32.37 -22.42
CA ALA A 66 -2.93 -33.27 -22.41
C ALA A 66 -1.71 -32.62 -23.07
N ALA A 67 -0.61 -32.55 -22.33
CA ALA A 67 0.71 -32.26 -22.85
C ALA A 67 1.47 -33.58 -23.05
N VAL A 68 2.10 -33.71 -24.20
CA VAL A 68 2.74 -34.94 -24.67
C VAL A 68 4.20 -34.67 -24.97
N THR A 69 5.08 -35.58 -24.56
CA THR A 69 6.51 -35.51 -24.84
C THR A 69 7.15 -36.89 -24.79
N LYS A 70 8.20 -37.09 -25.59
CA LYS A 70 9.07 -38.27 -25.52
C LYS A 70 10.36 -38.00 -24.74
N GLN A 71 10.57 -36.77 -24.31
CA GLN A 71 11.76 -36.35 -23.59
C GLN A 71 11.55 -36.41 -22.07
N ASN A 72 12.65 -36.51 -21.33
CA ASN A 72 12.63 -36.39 -19.88
C ASN A 72 12.50 -34.90 -19.50
N VAL A 73 11.27 -34.44 -19.28
CA VAL A 73 10.97 -33.05 -18.91
C VAL A 73 10.59 -32.95 -17.44
N THR A 74 10.75 -31.75 -16.87
CA THR A 74 10.28 -31.45 -15.52
C THR A 74 8.75 -31.50 -15.47
N ALA A 75 8.19 -32.57 -14.91
CA ALA A 75 6.75 -32.79 -14.79
C ALA A 75 6.02 -31.61 -14.13
N ALA A 76 6.62 -31.03 -13.07
CA ALA A 76 6.06 -29.89 -12.36
C ALA A 76 5.88 -28.66 -13.25
N MET A 77 6.83 -28.38 -14.14
CA MET A 77 6.75 -27.27 -15.10
C MET A 77 5.63 -27.50 -16.12
N VAL A 78 5.44 -28.74 -16.58
CA VAL A 78 4.33 -29.07 -17.50
C VAL A 78 2.98 -28.86 -16.82
N PHE A 79 2.81 -29.27 -15.56
CA PHE A 79 1.56 -29.06 -14.84
C PHE A 79 1.31 -27.59 -14.53
N GLU A 80 2.32 -26.85 -14.08
CA GLU A 80 2.20 -25.41 -13.84
C GLU A 80 1.77 -24.70 -15.12
N PHE A 81 2.40 -25.03 -16.26
CA PHE A 81 2.01 -24.51 -17.56
C PHE A 81 0.57 -24.86 -17.94
N LEU A 82 0.13 -26.12 -17.79
CA LEU A 82 -1.24 -26.53 -18.11
C LEU A 82 -2.28 -25.82 -17.23
N LEU A 83 -1.96 -25.59 -15.96
CA LEU A 83 -2.82 -24.84 -15.04
C LEU A 83 -2.86 -23.35 -15.42
N LYS A 84 -1.72 -22.72 -15.70
CA LYS A 84 -1.64 -21.33 -16.17
C LYS A 84 -2.36 -21.12 -17.49
N MET A 85 -2.25 -22.07 -18.43
CA MET A 85 -3.00 -22.04 -19.69
C MET A 85 -4.51 -22.04 -19.44
N CYS A 86 -5.01 -22.82 -18.47
CA CYS A 86 -6.42 -22.76 -18.06
C CYS A 86 -6.77 -21.38 -17.51
N ASP A 87 -5.94 -20.82 -16.63
CA ASP A 87 -6.20 -19.52 -16.02
C ASP A 87 -6.21 -18.40 -17.07
N VAL A 88 -5.32 -18.46 -18.07
CA VAL A 88 -5.28 -17.56 -19.23
C VAL A 88 -6.58 -17.67 -20.02
N MET A 89 -6.96 -18.88 -20.44
CA MET A 89 -8.22 -19.13 -21.14
C MET A 89 -9.43 -18.59 -20.38
N GLN A 90 -9.46 -18.83 -19.06
CA GLN A 90 -10.54 -18.36 -18.21
C GLN A 90 -10.59 -16.85 -18.07
N SER A 91 -9.43 -16.18 -18.10
CA SER A 91 -9.35 -14.72 -18.13
C SER A 91 -9.87 -14.11 -19.44
N TYR A 92 -9.74 -14.81 -20.57
CA TYR A 92 -10.19 -14.32 -21.88
C TYR A 92 -11.69 -14.55 -22.13
N PHE A 93 -12.19 -15.76 -21.91
CA PHE A 93 -13.56 -16.14 -22.30
C PHE A 93 -14.36 -16.79 -21.17
N GLY A 94 -13.87 -16.71 -19.92
CA GLY A 94 -14.60 -17.18 -18.75
C GLY A 94 -14.58 -18.70 -18.61
N LYS A 95 -15.75 -19.32 -18.44
CA LYS A 95 -15.81 -20.77 -18.14
C LYS A 95 -15.20 -21.60 -19.29
N ILE A 96 -14.27 -22.50 -18.98
CA ILE A 96 -13.71 -23.43 -19.97
C ILE A 96 -14.71 -24.55 -20.22
N SER A 97 -15.42 -24.47 -21.36
CA SER A 97 -16.40 -25.46 -21.84
C SER A 97 -16.10 -25.84 -23.28
N GLU A 98 -16.66 -26.96 -23.75
CA GLU A 98 -16.51 -27.39 -25.13
C GLU A 98 -17.01 -26.33 -26.13
N GLU A 99 -18.12 -25.68 -25.83
CA GLU A 99 -18.69 -24.59 -26.62
C GLU A 99 -17.75 -23.37 -26.67
N ASN A 100 -17.21 -22.95 -25.53
CA ASN A 100 -16.33 -21.79 -25.48
C ASN A 100 -14.99 -22.04 -26.19
N VAL A 101 -14.46 -23.27 -26.10
CA VAL A 101 -13.27 -23.65 -26.89
C VAL A 101 -13.56 -23.59 -28.38
N LYS A 102 -14.72 -24.08 -28.82
CA LYS A 102 -15.14 -24.05 -30.23
C LYS A 102 -15.35 -22.62 -30.75
N ASN A 103 -15.97 -21.76 -29.96
CA ASN A 103 -16.27 -20.38 -30.35
C ASN A 103 -15.01 -19.50 -30.39
N ASN A 104 -13.91 -19.90 -29.73
CA ASN A 104 -12.69 -19.11 -29.60
C ASN A 104 -11.46 -19.81 -30.22
N PHE A 105 -11.65 -20.64 -31.26
CA PHE A 105 -10.56 -21.42 -31.86
C PHE A 105 -9.35 -20.57 -32.28
N VAL A 106 -9.61 -19.47 -33.01
CA VAL A 106 -8.56 -18.58 -33.51
C VAL A 106 -7.74 -18.00 -32.35
N LEU A 107 -8.42 -17.43 -31.36
CA LEU A 107 -7.81 -16.89 -30.15
C LEU A 107 -6.97 -17.93 -29.40
N ILE A 108 -7.47 -19.17 -29.29
CA ILE A 108 -6.73 -20.23 -28.59
C ILE A 108 -5.44 -20.58 -29.34
N TYR A 109 -5.45 -20.64 -30.66
CA TYR A 109 -4.23 -20.90 -31.43
C TYR A 109 -3.22 -19.75 -31.29
N GLU A 110 -3.67 -18.50 -31.37
CA GLU A 110 -2.82 -17.32 -31.13
C GLU A 110 -2.22 -17.35 -29.73
N LEU A 111 -3.03 -17.63 -28.70
CA LEU A 111 -2.55 -17.76 -27.33
C LEU A 111 -1.51 -18.87 -27.19
N LEU A 112 -1.76 -20.04 -27.79
CA LEU A 112 -0.85 -21.18 -27.71
C LEU A 112 0.51 -20.88 -28.33
N ASP A 113 0.53 -20.17 -29.47
CA ASP A 113 1.76 -19.78 -30.15
C ASP A 113 2.58 -18.75 -29.36
N GLU A 114 1.91 -17.85 -28.64
CA GLU A 114 2.57 -16.83 -27.83
C GLU A 114 3.04 -17.36 -26.46
N ILE A 115 2.29 -18.26 -25.82
CA ILE A 115 2.62 -18.76 -24.48
C ILE A 115 3.55 -19.98 -24.48
N LEU A 116 3.75 -20.62 -25.64
CA LEU A 116 4.55 -21.83 -25.77
C LEU A 116 5.26 -21.86 -27.13
N ASP A 117 6.56 -21.66 -27.14
CA ASP A 117 7.35 -21.69 -28.38
C ASP A 117 8.29 -22.91 -28.39
N PHE A 118 8.19 -23.75 -29.43
CA PHE A 118 8.95 -25.00 -29.57
C PHE A 118 8.94 -25.92 -28.32
N GLY A 119 7.86 -25.82 -27.54
CA GLY A 119 7.65 -26.54 -26.30
C GLY A 119 8.22 -25.87 -25.03
N TYR A 120 8.86 -24.72 -25.16
CA TYR A 120 9.37 -23.89 -24.05
C TYR A 120 8.29 -22.90 -23.61
N PRO A 121 7.76 -23.02 -22.37
CA PRO A 121 6.79 -22.06 -21.86
C PRO A 121 7.37 -20.65 -21.86
N GLN A 122 6.62 -19.71 -22.41
CA GLN A 122 6.95 -18.30 -22.47
C GLN A 122 6.16 -17.53 -21.39
N ASN A 123 5.95 -16.23 -21.61
CA ASN A 123 5.22 -15.39 -20.66
C ASN A 123 3.71 -15.69 -20.70
N THR A 124 3.15 -16.20 -19.59
CA THR A 124 1.72 -16.51 -19.44
C THR A 124 0.93 -15.40 -18.73
N ASP A 125 1.49 -14.19 -18.58
CA ASP A 125 0.80 -13.09 -17.88
C ASP A 125 -0.35 -12.53 -18.74
N THR A 126 -1.59 -12.75 -18.28
CA THR A 126 -2.79 -12.29 -18.99
C THR A 126 -2.87 -10.78 -19.15
N GLY A 127 -2.28 -10.00 -18.23
CA GLY A 127 -2.28 -8.54 -18.31
C GLY A 127 -1.47 -8.05 -19.50
N ILE A 128 -0.36 -8.74 -19.80
CA ILE A 128 0.50 -8.47 -20.95
C ILE A 128 -0.13 -9.03 -22.22
N LEU A 129 -0.55 -10.30 -22.21
CA LEU A 129 -1.13 -10.96 -23.39
C LEU A 129 -2.33 -10.17 -23.94
N LYS A 130 -3.21 -9.66 -23.07
CA LYS A 130 -4.41 -8.89 -23.47
C LYS A 130 -4.09 -7.55 -24.15
N THR A 131 -2.85 -7.09 -24.13
CA THR A 131 -2.46 -5.86 -24.82
C THR A 131 -2.25 -6.05 -26.32
N PHE A 132 -1.83 -7.25 -26.75
CA PHE A 132 -1.57 -7.55 -28.17
C PHE A 132 -2.42 -8.68 -28.75
N ILE A 133 -3.03 -9.53 -27.91
CA ILE A 133 -4.01 -10.53 -28.31
C ILE A 133 -5.40 -10.04 -27.88
N THR A 134 -6.18 -9.50 -28.82
CA THR A 134 -7.50 -8.92 -28.53
C THR A 134 -8.63 -9.69 -29.21
N GLN A 135 -9.72 -9.95 -28.48
CA GLN A 135 -10.95 -10.55 -29.05
C GLN A 135 -11.70 -9.60 -29.99
N GLN A 136 -11.49 -8.28 -29.82
CA GLN A 136 -12.08 -7.26 -30.67
C GLN A 136 -11.09 -6.94 -31.79
N GLY A 137 -11.59 -6.89 -33.03
CA GLY A 137 -10.78 -6.66 -34.24
C GLY A 137 -9.82 -5.48 -34.07
N VAL A 138 -8.61 -5.68 -34.55
CA VAL A 138 -7.45 -4.79 -34.41
C VAL A 138 -7.85 -3.34 -34.73
N LYS A 139 -8.04 -2.52 -33.69
CA LYS A 139 -7.74 -1.09 -33.83
C LYS A 139 -6.24 -1.01 -33.98
N SER A 140 -5.74 -0.47 -35.08
CA SER A 140 -4.32 -0.28 -35.31
C SER A 140 -3.71 0.45 -34.11
N ALA A 141 -2.99 -0.29 -33.26
CA ALA A 141 -2.30 0.28 -32.12
C ALA A 141 -1.33 1.35 -32.63
N THR A 142 -1.28 2.48 -31.95
CA THR A 142 -0.37 3.56 -32.34
C THR A 142 1.09 3.12 -32.16
N LYS A 143 2.03 3.68 -32.93
CA LYS A 143 3.47 3.34 -32.82
C LYS A 143 4.00 3.48 -31.38
N GLU A 144 3.45 4.42 -30.62
CA GLU A 144 3.80 4.65 -29.21
C GLU A 144 3.29 3.52 -28.28
N GLU A 145 2.07 3.02 -28.50
CA GLU A 145 1.54 1.86 -27.77
C GLU A 145 2.35 0.59 -28.05
N GLN A 146 2.75 0.36 -29.30
CA GLN A 146 3.61 -0.78 -29.66
C GLN A 146 4.98 -0.71 -28.98
N ALA A 147 5.58 0.48 -28.89
CA ALA A 147 6.85 0.69 -28.19
C ALA A 147 6.73 0.45 -26.67
N GLN A 148 5.62 0.87 -26.05
CA GLN A 148 5.34 0.60 -24.63
C GLN A 148 5.07 -0.88 -24.33
N ILE A 149 4.35 -1.58 -25.22
CA ILE A 149 4.11 -3.02 -25.07
C ILE A 149 5.45 -3.76 -25.17
N THR A 150 6.28 -3.41 -26.14
CA THR A 150 7.62 -4.00 -26.30
C THR A 150 8.46 -3.78 -25.05
N SER A 151 8.51 -2.55 -24.52
CA SER A 151 9.29 -2.24 -23.31
C SER A 151 8.77 -2.95 -22.06
N GLN A 152 7.47 -3.20 -21.95
CA GLN A 152 6.89 -3.98 -20.86
C GLN A 152 7.25 -5.48 -20.95
N VAL A 153 7.24 -6.05 -22.15
CA VAL A 153 7.59 -7.46 -22.38
C VAL A 153 9.09 -7.71 -22.15
N THR A 154 9.95 -6.78 -22.61
CA THR A 154 11.41 -6.90 -22.46
C THR A 154 11.96 -6.33 -21.14
N GLY A 155 11.13 -5.58 -20.40
CA GLY A 155 11.51 -4.90 -19.17
C GLY A 155 11.63 -5.83 -17.97
N GLN A 156 12.36 -5.39 -16.94
CA GLN A 156 12.54 -6.16 -15.70
C GLN A 156 11.23 -6.35 -14.90
N ILE A 157 10.21 -5.54 -15.16
CA ILE A 157 8.89 -5.58 -14.51
C ILE A 157 7.83 -5.85 -15.58
N GLY A 158 7.40 -7.12 -15.71
CA GLY A 158 6.38 -7.50 -16.70
C GLY A 158 4.94 -7.23 -16.25
N TRP A 159 4.66 -7.33 -14.95
CA TRP A 159 3.28 -7.36 -14.41
C TRP A 159 2.62 -6.00 -14.19
N ARG A 160 3.30 -4.87 -14.48
CA ARG A 160 2.75 -3.52 -14.30
C ARG A 160 3.25 -2.56 -15.38
N ARG A 161 2.33 -1.76 -15.94
CA ARG A 161 2.63 -0.76 -16.97
C ARG A 161 3.04 0.58 -16.38
N GLU A 162 3.99 1.25 -17.03
CA GLU A 162 4.27 2.66 -16.76
C GLU A 162 3.12 3.55 -17.27
N GLY A 163 2.90 4.69 -16.63
CA GLY A 163 1.93 5.69 -17.08
C GLY A 163 0.46 5.45 -16.69
N ILE A 164 0.15 4.40 -15.91
CA ILE A 164 -1.20 4.21 -15.34
C ILE A 164 -1.58 5.43 -14.49
N LYS A 165 -2.78 5.96 -14.70
CA LYS A 165 -3.30 7.10 -13.94
C LYS A 165 -4.72 6.81 -13.47
N TYR A 166 -4.94 7.01 -12.18
CA TYR A 166 -6.27 6.99 -11.57
C TYR A 166 -6.61 8.36 -11.02
N ARG A 167 -7.89 8.72 -11.10
CA ARG A 167 -8.42 9.94 -10.47
C ARG A 167 -8.22 9.92 -8.95
N ARG A 168 -8.33 8.73 -8.34
CA ARG A 168 -8.11 8.50 -6.92
C ARG A 168 -7.27 7.24 -6.74
N ASN A 169 -6.30 7.32 -5.84
CA ASN A 169 -5.36 6.24 -5.61
C ASN A 169 -5.83 5.42 -4.42
N GLU A 170 -6.25 4.19 -4.67
CA GLU A 170 -6.88 3.31 -3.68
C GLU A 170 -6.22 1.92 -3.71
N LEU A 171 -6.08 1.31 -2.54
CA LEU A 171 -5.55 -0.04 -2.38
C LEU A 171 -6.41 -0.79 -1.37
N PHE A 172 -7.09 -1.82 -1.84
CA PHE A 172 -7.91 -2.70 -1.01
C PHE A 172 -7.14 -3.98 -0.69
N LEU A 173 -7.32 -4.48 0.53
CA LEU A 173 -6.68 -5.69 1.01
C LEU A 173 -7.73 -6.57 1.68
N ASP A 174 -7.85 -7.80 1.17
CA ASP A 174 -8.74 -8.83 1.70
C ASP A 174 -7.87 -10.01 2.18
N VAL A 175 -7.91 -10.30 3.49
CA VAL A 175 -7.29 -11.50 4.07
C VAL A 175 -8.33 -12.60 4.14
N LEU A 176 -8.13 -13.66 3.35
CA LEU A 176 -9.07 -14.77 3.26
C LEU A 176 -8.44 -16.03 3.86
N GLU A 177 -9.04 -16.55 4.93
CA GLU A 177 -8.56 -17.72 5.64
C GLU A 177 -9.52 -18.91 5.54
N TYR A 178 -9.00 -20.06 5.13
CA TYR A 178 -9.72 -21.32 5.07
C TYR A 178 -9.24 -22.21 6.21
N VAL A 179 -10.14 -22.51 7.15
CA VAL A 179 -9.86 -23.39 8.29
C VAL A 179 -10.13 -24.82 7.89
N ASN A 180 -9.07 -25.63 7.79
CA ASN A 180 -9.17 -27.06 7.61
C ASN A 180 -9.01 -27.74 8.96
N LEU A 181 -10.11 -28.28 9.49
CA LEU A 181 -10.16 -28.92 10.79
C LEU A 181 -10.68 -30.35 10.66
N LEU A 182 -9.89 -31.30 11.15
CA LEU A 182 -10.29 -32.67 11.40
C LEU A 182 -10.30 -32.90 12.92
N MET A 183 -11.44 -33.31 13.45
CA MET A 183 -11.64 -33.53 14.87
C MET A 183 -12.20 -34.93 15.10
N SER A 184 -11.74 -35.58 16.17
CA SER A 184 -12.26 -36.86 16.63
C SER A 184 -13.68 -36.71 17.18
N THR A 185 -14.38 -37.84 17.33
CA THR A 185 -15.71 -37.91 17.94
C THR A 185 -15.75 -37.44 19.40
N GLN A 186 -14.60 -37.46 20.08
CA GLN A 186 -14.42 -37.01 21.47
C GLN A 186 -14.12 -35.50 21.56
N GLY A 187 -13.99 -34.82 20.42
CA GLY A 187 -13.69 -33.38 20.38
C GLY A 187 -12.20 -33.04 20.48
N GLN A 188 -11.30 -34.01 20.33
CA GLN A 188 -9.87 -33.78 20.19
C GLN A 188 -9.52 -33.44 18.73
N VAL A 189 -8.79 -32.36 18.52
CA VAL A 189 -8.29 -31.95 17.19
C VAL A 189 -7.22 -32.94 16.72
N LEU A 190 -7.45 -33.58 15.58
CA LEU A 190 -6.52 -34.55 14.97
C LEU A 190 -5.60 -33.88 13.95
N SER A 191 -6.14 -32.95 13.17
CA SER A 191 -5.38 -32.11 12.25
C SER A 191 -6.06 -30.77 12.12
N ALA A 192 -5.29 -29.70 12.22
CA ALA A 192 -5.78 -28.36 11.97
C ALA A 192 -4.73 -27.55 11.24
N HIS A 193 -5.15 -26.89 10.16
CA HIS A 193 -4.34 -25.88 9.52
C HIS A 193 -5.22 -24.80 8.92
N VAL A 194 -4.69 -23.58 8.89
CA VAL A 194 -5.28 -22.45 8.19
C VAL A 194 -4.51 -22.26 6.89
N ALA A 195 -5.21 -22.32 5.77
CA ALA A 195 -4.71 -21.90 4.49
C ALA A 195 -5.20 -20.46 4.25
N GLY A 196 -4.30 -19.50 4.33
CA GLY A 196 -4.61 -18.09 4.12
C GLY A 196 -4.14 -17.59 2.77
N LYS A 197 -4.85 -16.61 2.21
CA LYS A 197 -4.42 -15.84 1.05
C LYS A 197 -4.69 -14.37 1.26
N VAL A 198 -3.76 -13.54 0.80
CA VAL A 198 -3.89 -12.08 0.80
C VAL A 198 -4.18 -11.64 -0.62
N VAL A 199 -5.42 -11.20 -0.86
CA VAL A 199 -5.85 -10.64 -2.14
C VAL A 199 -5.81 -9.13 -2.05
N MET A 200 -5.21 -8.49 -3.06
CA MET A 200 -5.13 -7.05 -3.16
C MET A 200 -5.84 -6.55 -4.40
N LYS A 201 -6.45 -5.38 -4.30
CA LYS A 201 -6.98 -4.63 -5.45
C LYS A 201 -6.31 -3.28 -5.50
N SER A 202 -5.40 -3.09 -6.44
CA SER A 202 -4.65 -1.84 -6.57
C SER A 202 -5.23 -0.98 -7.69
N TYR A 203 -5.55 0.26 -7.34
CA TYR A 203 -5.91 1.33 -8.28
C TYR A 203 -4.96 2.48 -8.02
N LEU A 204 -3.69 2.28 -8.36
CA LEU A 204 -2.61 3.21 -8.07
C LEU A 204 -2.05 3.78 -9.37
N SER A 205 -1.69 5.05 -9.35
CA SER A 205 -1.07 5.75 -10.48
C SER A 205 0.45 5.51 -10.46
N GLY A 206 1.06 5.46 -11.63
CA GLY A 206 2.51 5.29 -11.78
C GLY A 206 3.01 3.87 -11.52
N MET A 207 4.24 3.78 -11.03
CA MET A 207 4.97 2.56 -10.67
C MET A 207 5.32 2.57 -9.18
N PRO A 208 4.32 2.44 -8.28
CA PRO A 208 4.57 2.55 -6.86
C PRO A 208 5.29 1.31 -6.32
N GLU A 209 6.23 1.52 -5.40
CA GLU A 209 6.77 0.46 -4.55
C GLU A 209 5.93 0.37 -3.27
N CYS A 210 5.33 -0.78 -3.02
CA CYS A 210 4.57 -1.07 -1.82
C CYS A 210 5.41 -1.87 -0.81
N LYS A 211 5.20 -1.61 0.49
CA LYS A 211 5.73 -2.41 1.59
C LYS A 211 4.60 -2.89 2.48
N PHE A 212 4.47 -4.20 2.64
CA PHE A 212 3.45 -4.86 3.44
C PHE A 212 4.07 -5.52 4.67
N GLY A 213 3.57 -5.16 5.85
CA GLY A 213 4.06 -5.64 7.14
C GLY A 213 2.99 -6.41 7.91
N ILE A 214 3.34 -7.62 8.33
CA ILE A 214 2.49 -8.51 9.13
C ILE A 214 3.07 -8.70 10.54
N ASN A 215 2.26 -9.24 11.46
CA ASN A 215 2.67 -9.59 12.82
C ASN A 215 3.46 -10.91 12.89
N ASP A 216 4.45 -11.10 12.01
CA ASP A 216 5.30 -12.29 12.00
C ASP A 216 6.20 -12.36 13.24
N LYS A 217 6.31 -13.56 13.81
CA LYS A 217 7.07 -13.84 15.03
C LYS A 217 8.55 -13.51 14.88
N ILE A 218 9.14 -13.80 13.73
CA ILE A 218 10.55 -13.53 13.47
C ILE A 218 10.82 -12.00 13.48
N THR A 219 9.95 -11.23 12.81
CA THR A 219 10.05 -9.77 12.80
C THR A 219 9.82 -9.16 14.18
N MET A 220 8.93 -9.75 14.99
CA MET A 220 8.66 -9.28 16.35
C MET A 220 9.83 -9.57 17.32
N GLU A 221 10.43 -10.76 17.22
CA GLU A 221 11.57 -11.15 18.06
C GLU A 221 12.83 -10.32 17.77
N ASN A 222 13.10 -10.02 16.49
CA ASN A 222 14.22 -9.15 16.09
C ASN A 222 14.06 -7.72 16.62
N LYS A 223 12.82 -7.20 16.69
CA LYS A 223 12.54 -5.90 17.33
C LYS A 223 12.63 -5.94 18.85
N SER A 224 12.28 -7.04 19.51
CA SER A 224 12.48 -7.15 20.96
C SER A 224 13.97 -7.19 21.33
N LYS A 225 14.81 -7.82 20.52
CA LYS A 225 16.26 -7.86 20.77
C LYS A 225 16.92 -6.48 20.61
N SER A 226 16.49 -5.64 19.67
CA SER A 226 17.01 -4.26 19.55
C SER A 226 16.65 -3.36 20.74
N THR A 227 15.58 -3.66 21.46
CA THR A 227 15.10 -2.84 22.61
C THR A 227 15.72 -3.30 23.94
N THR A 228 16.32 -4.50 24.01
CA THR A 228 16.78 -5.08 25.28
C THR A 228 18.19 -4.62 25.70
N GLN A 229 18.92 -3.84 24.88
CA GLN A 229 20.22 -3.26 25.28
C GLN A 229 20.13 -1.91 25.99
N SER A 230 18.93 -1.34 26.21
CA SER A 230 18.78 -0.03 26.85
C SER A 230 17.86 -0.01 28.08
N ALA A 231 17.54 -1.17 28.65
CA ALA A 231 16.69 -1.24 29.84
C ALA A 231 17.23 -2.25 30.87
N ILE A 232 18.36 -1.91 31.48
CA ILE A 232 18.63 -2.32 32.86
C ILE A 232 18.41 -1.05 33.67
N LEU A 233 17.22 -0.93 34.24
CA LEU A 233 16.81 -0.18 35.43
C LEU A 233 15.28 0.01 35.35
N ASP A 234 14.61 -0.41 36.44
CA ASP A 234 13.21 -0.25 36.80
C ASP A 234 12.09 -1.09 36.15
N ASP A 235 11.55 -1.96 37.03
CA ASP A 235 10.13 -2.12 37.38
C ASP A 235 9.57 -3.55 37.24
N SER A 236 9.62 -4.26 38.37
CA SER A 236 9.06 -5.59 38.61
C SER A 236 7.57 -5.52 38.96
N SER A 237 6.73 -4.89 38.14
CA SER A 237 5.29 -4.81 38.43
C SER A 237 4.35 -4.73 37.23
N ARG A 238 4.64 -5.42 36.11
CA ARG A 238 3.66 -5.62 35.01
C ARG A 238 3.33 -7.09 34.76
N PRO A 239 2.04 -7.49 34.79
CA PRO A 239 1.64 -8.86 34.50
C PRO A 239 1.85 -9.18 33.02
N ALA A 240 2.58 -10.26 32.76
CA ALA A 240 2.85 -10.82 31.45
C ALA A 240 1.56 -11.21 30.69
N THR A 241 1.04 -10.31 29.85
CA THR A 241 -0.19 -10.56 29.06
C THR A 241 -0.07 -10.16 27.58
N SER A 242 1.13 -10.15 26.98
CA SER A 242 1.32 -9.76 25.57
C SER A 242 2.01 -10.78 24.66
N SER A 243 2.17 -12.04 25.08
CA SER A 243 2.84 -13.08 24.28
C SER A 243 2.01 -13.66 23.11
N LYS A 244 0.77 -13.22 22.90
CA LYS A 244 -0.16 -13.79 21.89
C LYS A 244 -0.30 -13.00 20.59
N SER A 245 0.54 -11.99 20.31
CA SER A 245 0.31 -11.11 19.15
C SER A 245 1.11 -11.46 17.89
N SER A 246 2.02 -12.44 17.95
CA SER A 246 2.85 -12.84 16.80
C SER A 246 2.37 -14.16 16.19
N ILE A 247 2.27 -14.22 14.87
CA ILE A 247 2.01 -15.46 14.12
C ILE A 247 3.32 -16.11 13.68
N ALA A 248 3.39 -17.43 13.76
CA ALA A 248 4.45 -18.20 13.12
C ALA A 248 3.88 -18.80 11.82
N ILE A 249 4.29 -18.24 10.68
CA ILE A 249 3.91 -18.77 9.37
C ILE A 249 4.77 -19.98 9.09
N ASP A 250 4.16 -21.13 8.79
CA ASP A 250 4.90 -22.35 8.47
C ASP A 250 5.48 -22.26 7.06
N ASP A 251 4.65 -21.87 6.09
CA ASP A 251 5.06 -21.66 4.70
C ASP A 251 4.37 -20.45 4.12
N CYS A 252 5.09 -19.72 3.27
CA CYS A 252 4.54 -18.63 2.47
C CYS A 252 4.92 -18.81 1.00
N GLN A 253 3.99 -18.44 0.12
CA GLN A 253 4.20 -18.34 -1.32
C GLN A 253 3.86 -16.92 -1.72
N PHE A 254 4.71 -16.30 -2.52
CA PHE A 254 4.55 -14.92 -2.94
C PHE A 254 4.27 -14.82 -4.43
N HIS A 255 3.56 -13.78 -4.81
CA HIS A 255 3.47 -13.35 -6.19
C HIS A 255 4.84 -12.92 -6.71
N GLN A 256 5.08 -13.05 -8.02
CA GLN A 256 6.32 -12.65 -8.69
C GLN A 256 6.71 -11.18 -8.48
N CYS A 257 5.75 -10.34 -8.07
CA CYS A 257 6.00 -8.94 -7.80
C CYS A 257 6.79 -8.67 -6.52
N VAL A 258 6.90 -9.67 -5.63
CA VAL A 258 7.60 -9.58 -4.35
C VAL A 258 9.10 -9.80 -4.53
N LYS A 259 9.89 -8.88 -3.98
CA LYS A 259 11.35 -8.97 -3.96
C LYS A 259 11.79 -9.94 -2.86
N LEU A 260 11.92 -11.22 -3.20
CA LEU A 260 12.26 -12.29 -2.24
C LEU A 260 13.58 -12.04 -1.49
N SER A 261 14.58 -11.44 -2.14
CA SER A 261 15.85 -11.10 -1.50
C SER A 261 15.70 -10.14 -0.31
N LYS A 262 14.77 -9.17 -0.40
CA LYS A 262 14.45 -8.26 0.71
C LYS A 262 13.63 -8.95 1.81
N PHE A 263 12.83 -9.94 1.45
CA PHE A 263 12.08 -10.72 2.44
C PHE A 263 13.01 -11.61 3.26
N GLU A 264 14.01 -12.23 2.64
CA GLU A 264 14.99 -13.08 3.32
C GLU A 264 15.89 -12.29 4.28
N SER A 265 16.30 -11.07 3.92
CA SER A 265 17.17 -10.23 4.76
C SER A 265 16.42 -9.42 5.83
N GLU A 266 15.29 -8.80 5.48
CA GLU A 266 14.60 -7.83 6.33
C GLU A 266 13.25 -8.34 6.87
N HIS A 267 12.78 -9.52 6.44
CA HIS A 267 11.41 -10.01 6.68
C HIS A 267 10.33 -8.99 6.28
N ALA A 268 10.62 -8.16 5.27
CA ALA A 268 9.72 -7.12 4.78
C ALA A 268 9.22 -7.46 3.37
N ILE A 269 7.90 -7.50 3.18
CA ILE A 269 7.31 -7.81 1.87
C ILE A 269 7.28 -6.52 1.05
N SER A 270 8.26 -6.38 0.14
CA SER A 270 8.40 -5.22 -0.76
C SER A 270 8.11 -5.64 -2.20
N PHE A 271 7.22 -4.91 -2.88
CA PHE A 271 6.72 -5.29 -4.20
C PHE A 271 6.21 -4.09 -5.00
N ILE A 272 6.17 -4.23 -6.33
CA ILE A 272 5.48 -3.28 -7.20
C ILE A 272 4.15 -3.93 -7.61
N PRO A 273 2.99 -3.44 -7.17
CA PRO A 273 1.72 -4.15 -7.30
C PRO A 273 1.25 -4.21 -8.76
N PRO A 274 0.82 -5.38 -9.29
CA PRO A 274 0.02 -5.42 -10.49
C PRO A 274 -1.22 -4.53 -10.37
N ASP A 275 -1.69 -4.03 -11.51
CA ASP A 275 -2.89 -3.19 -11.56
C ASP A 275 -4.16 -4.05 -11.45
N GLY A 276 -5.16 -3.58 -10.70
CA GLY A 276 -6.39 -4.33 -10.45
C GLY A 276 -6.27 -5.40 -9.36
N GLU A 277 -7.06 -6.47 -9.47
CA GLU A 277 -7.15 -7.55 -8.48
C GLU A 277 -6.11 -8.65 -8.72
N TYR A 278 -5.32 -8.97 -7.70
CA TYR A 278 -4.33 -10.03 -7.74
C TYR A 278 -4.11 -10.64 -6.35
N GLU A 279 -3.56 -11.85 -6.32
CA GLU A 279 -3.18 -12.51 -5.08
C GLU A 279 -1.71 -12.19 -4.76
N LEU A 280 -1.46 -11.49 -3.65
CA LEU A 280 -0.09 -11.08 -3.26
C LEU A 280 0.68 -12.25 -2.65
N MET A 281 0.05 -12.99 -1.74
CA MET A 281 0.68 -14.11 -1.06
C MET A 281 -0.33 -15.16 -0.60
N ARG A 282 0.13 -16.41 -0.50
CA ARG A 282 -0.50 -17.49 0.26
C ARG A 282 0.35 -17.82 1.46
N TYR A 283 -0.30 -18.22 2.54
CA TYR A 283 0.39 -18.68 3.73
C TYR A 283 -0.33 -19.86 4.36
N ARG A 284 0.43 -20.67 5.08
CA ARG A 284 -0.08 -21.80 5.84
C ARG A 284 0.37 -21.69 7.29
N ILE A 285 -0.57 -21.92 8.20
CA ILE A 285 -0.33 -21.94 9.65
C ILE A 285 -0.97 -23.20 10.23
N THR A 286 -0.22 -23.94 11.05
CA THR A 286 -0.62 -25.18 11.71
C THR A 286 -0.66 -25.05 13.24
N LYS A 287 -0.07 -23.97 13.79
CA LYS A 287 0.03 -23.73 15.23
C LYS A 287 -0.85 -22.56 15.68
N ASP A 288 -1.27 -22.60 16.95
CA ASP A 288 -1.99 -21.52 17.63
C ASP A 288 -3.28 -21.02 16.94
N ILE A 289 -3.94 -21.93 16.21
CA ILE A 289 -5.18 -21.62 15.47
C ILE A 289 -6.36 -21.49 16.43
N SER A 290 -7.08 -20.38 16.30
CA SER A 290 -8.36 -20.19 17.00
C SER A 290 -9.53 -20.63 16.11
N PHE A 291 -10.34 -21.58 16.59
CA PHE A 291 -11.47 -22.08 15.83
C PHE A 291 -12.73 -21.25 16.10
N PRO A 292 -13.39 -20.69 15.07
CA PRO A 292 -14.58 -19.87 15.24
C PRO A 292 -15.79 -20.68 15.72
N PHE A 293 -15.84 -21.98 15.43
CA PHE A 293 -16.91 -22.86 15.85
C PHE A 293 -16.36 -24.17 16.43
N ARG A 294 -17.06 -24.68 17.43
CA ARG A 294 -16.86 -26.01 18.00
C ARG A 294 -18.13 -26.82 17.85
N ILE A 295 -18.03 -27.97 17.19
CA ILE A 295 -19.13 -28.91 17.00
C ILE A 295 -18.90 -30.10 17.92
N ILE A 296 -19.90 -30.47 18.71
CA ILE A 296 -19.85 -31.64 19.58
C ILE A 296 -20.97 -32.59 19.12
N PRO A 297 -20.64 -33.60 18.32
CA PRO A 297 -21.60 -34.60 17.89
C PRO A 297 -21.68 -35.75 18.89
N LEU A 298 -22.90 -36.12 19.25
CA LEU A 298 -23.22 -37.26 20.09
C LEU A 298 -24.13 -38.17 19.27
N VAL A 299 -23.63 -39.36 18.93
CA VAL A 299 -24.36 -40.36 18.14
C VAL A 299 -24.56 -41.59 18.99
N ARG A 300 -25.82 -41.95 19.24
CA ARG A 300 -26.21 -43.14 19.99
C ARG A 300 -27.04 -44.04 19.09
N GLU A 301 -26.60 -45.28 18.91
CA GLU A 301 -27.39 -46.31 18.23
C GLU A 301 -28.27 -47.01 19.27
N VAL A 302 -29.57 -47.09 19.01
CA VAL A 302 -30.56 -47.73 19.87
C VAL A 302 -31.06 -48.98 19.15
N GLY A 303 -30.46 -50.13 19.45
CA GLY A 303 -30.74 -51.38 18.77
C GLY A 303 -30.25 -51.40 17.31
N ARG A 304 -31.06 -51.95 16.39
CA ARG A 304 -30.76 -52.02 14.94
C ARG A 304 -31.68 -51.15 14.07
N THR A 305 -32.69 -50.54 14.67
CA THR A 305 -33.79 -49.87 13.95
C THR A 305 -33.83 -48.37 14.19
N LYS A 306 -33.04 -47.85 15.14
CA LYS A 306 -33.07 -46.43 15.50
C LYS A 306 -31.68 -45.90 15.83
N MET A 307 -31.41 -44.67 15.41
CA MET A 307 -30.20 -43.92 15.71
C MET A 307 -30.56 -42.51 16.16
N GLU A 308 -30.04 -42.11 17.31
CA GLU A 308 -30.20 -40.77 17.88
C GLU A 308 -28.93 -39.96 17.64
N VAL A 309 -29.08 -38.77 17.07
CA VAL A 309 -27.99 -37.86 16.77
C VAL A 309 -28.26 -36.52 17.42
N LYS A 310 -27.42 -36.11 18.36
CA LYS A 310 -27.45 -34.79 18.99
C LYS A 310 -26.19 -34.03 18.60
N VAL A 311 -26.35 -32.87 17.98
CA VAL A 311 -25.24 -32.01 17.56
C VAL A 311 -25.34 -30.68 18.28
N VAL A 312 -24.34 -30.37 19.08
CA VAL A 312 -24.19 -29.09 19.76
C VAL A 312 -23.19 -28.23 18.98
N LEU A 313 -23.62 -27.02 18.61
CA LEU A 313 -22.80 -26.03 17.93
C LEU A 313 -22.54 -24.85 18.88
N LYS A 314 -21.26 -24.61 19.19
CA LYS A 314 -20.80 -23.48 19.99
C LYS A 314 -19.96 -22.53 19.12
N SER A 315 -20.24 -21.23 19.17
CA SER A 315 -19.43 -20.19 18.51
C SER A 315 -18.39 -19.64 19.48
N ASN A 316 -17.12 -19.62 19.10
CA ASN A 316 -15.97 -19.25 19.94
C ASN A 316 -15.23 -18.00 19.42
N PHE A 317 -15.99 -16.98 18.99
CA PHE A 317 -15.44 -15.68 18.59
C PHE A 317 -16.12 -14.54 19.37
N LYS A 318 -15.60 -13.32 19.24
CA LYS A 318 -16.09 -12.14 19.98
C LYS A 318 -17.60 -11.94 19.81
N PRO A 319 -18.35 -11.61 20.88
CA PRO A 319 -19.80 -11.40 20.79
C PRO A 319 -20.23 -10.30 19.81
N SER A 320 -19.34 -9.33 19.52
CA SER A 320 -19.58 -8.26 18.54
C SER A 320 -19.58 -8.74 17.08
N LEU A 321 -18.95 -9.89 16.79
CA LEU A 321 -18.90 -10.46 15.46
C LEU A 321 -20.12 -11.37 15.24
N ILE A 322 -20.53 -11.48 13.98
CA ILE A 322 -21.68 -12.29 13.57
C ILE A 322 -21.23 -13.24 12.47
N GLY A 323 -21.32 -14.55 12.74
CA GLY A 323 -21.16 -15.58 11.74
C GLY A 323 -22.41 -15.69 10.87
N GLN A 324 -22.20 -15.90 9.56
CA GLN A 324 -23.22 -15.94 8.53
C GLN A 324 -23.11 -17.20 7.68
N LYS A 325 -24.18 -17.50 6.94
CA LYS A 325 -24.28 -18.65 6.01
C LYS A 325 -23.81 -19.96 6.64
N ILE A 326 -24.18 -20.19 7.90
CA ILE A 326 -23.79 -21.39 8.63
C ILE A 326 -24.64 -22.56 8.14
N GLU A 327 -24.00 -23.56 7.56
CA GLU A 327 -24.61 -24.79 7.10
C GLU A 327 -23.84 -25.99 7.68
N VAL A 328 -24.48 -26.76 8.55
CA VAL A 328 -23.94 -28.01 9.11
C VAL A 328 -24.59 -29.17 8.36
N LYS A 329 -23.75 -30.02 7.77
CA LYS A 329 -24.18 -31.24 7.07
C LYS A 329 -23.82 -32.46 7.90
N ILE A 330 -24.86 -33.16 8.37
CA ILE A 330 -24.77 -34.32 9.24
C ILE A 330 -25.13 -35.56 8.41
N PRO A 331 -24.17 -36.44 8.08
CA PRO A 331 -24.44 -37.65 7.30
C PRO A 331 -25.40 -38.60 8.03
N THR A 332 -26.26 -39.28 7.28
CA THR A 332 -27.16 -40.32 7.75
C THR A 332 -26.85 -41.65 7.04
N PRO A 333 -27.21 -42.80 7.61
CA PRO A 333 -27.07 -44.09 6.96
C PRO A 333 -27.88 -44.20 5.66
N LEU A 334 -27.44 -45.05 4.73
CA LEU A 334 -28.14 -45.27 3.45
C LEU A 334 -29.51 -45.95 3.63
N ASN A 335 -29.69 -46.71 4.70
CA ASN A 335 -30.93 -47.42 5.05
C ASN A 335 -31.89 -46.57 5.90
N THR A 336 -31.81 -45.24 5.82
CA THR A 336 -32.68 -44.33 6.57
C THR A 336 -34.11 -44.36 6.00
N SER A 337 -35.11 -44.72 6.82
CA SER A 337 -36.53 -44.69 6.45
C SER A 337 -37.23 -43.39 6.85
N GLY A 338 -36.90 -42.84 8.02
CA GLY A 338 -37.57 -41.69 8.60
C GLY A 338 -36.62 -40.85 9.44
N VAL A 339 -36.87 -39.54 9.51
CA VAL A 339 -36.07 -38.61 10.33
C VAL A 339 -36.99 -37.62 11.03
N GLN A 340 -36.95 -37.62 12.36
CA GLN A 340 -37.58 -36.60 13.19
C GLN A 340 -36.52 -35.60 13.65
N LEU A 341 -36.79 -34.30 13.52
CA LEU A 341 -35.82 -33.23 13.77
C LEU A 341 -36.35 -32.24 14.81
N ILE A 342 -35.56 -31.97 15.84
CA ILE A 342 -35.79 -30.93 16.85
C ILE A 342 -34.63 -29.94 16.78
N CYS A 343 -34.94 -28.69 16.42
CA CYS A 343 -33.93 -27.66 16.20
C CYS A 343 -34.22 -26.44 17.08
N MET A 344 -33.24 -26.00 17.89
CA MET A 344 -33.42 -24.80 18.73
C MET A 344 -33.31 -23.49 17.93
N LYS A 345 -32.49 -23.46 16.88
CA LYS A 345 -32.27 -22.26 16.06
C LYS A 345 -31.93 -22.62 14.63
N GLY A 346 -32.53 -21.91 13.68
CA GLY A 346 -32.33 -22.14 12.25
C GLY A 346 -33.38 -23.10 11.68
N LYS A 347 -33.08 -23.68 10.51
CA LYS A 347 -33.94 -24.64 9.83
C LYS A 347 -33.13 -25.90 9.52
N ALA A 348 -33.61 -27.06 9.93
CA ALA A 348 -33.01 -28.35 9.60
C ALA A 348 -33.94 -29.14 8.66
N LYS A 349 -33.37 -29.77 7.64
CA LYS A 349 -34.11 -30.60 6.69
C LYS A 349 -33.30 -31.84 6.33
N TYR A 350 -33.95 -32.99 6.29
CA TYR A 350 -33.38 -34.20 5.72
C TYR A 350 -33.39 -34.14 4.19
N LYS A 351 -32.24 -34.45 3.57
CA LYS A 351 -32.08 -34.57 2.12
C LYS A 351 -31.73 -36.01 1.75
N ALA A 352 -32.70 -36.76 1.25
CA ALA A 352 -32.53 -38.15 0.85
C ALA A 352 -31.46 -38.35 -0.24
N SER A 353 -31.41 -37.48 -1.26
CA SER A 353 -30.44 -37.56 -2.35
C SER A 353 -28.98 -37.44 -1.90
N GLU A 354 -28.74 -36.81 -0.75
CA GLU A 354 -27.40 -36.61 -0.19
C GLU A 354 -27.13 -37.50 1.03
N ASN A 355 -28.11 -38.30 1.47
CA ASN A 355 -28.09 -39.07 2.72
C ASN A 355 -27.57 -38.23 3.91
N ALA A 356 -28.16 -37.03 4.10
CA ALA A 356 -27.71 -36.11 5.12
C ALA A 356 -28.83 -35.21 5.64
N ILE A 357 -28.72 -34.84 6.92
CA ILE A 357 -29.48 -33.75 7.52
C ILE A 357 -28.69 -32.46 7.30
N VAL A 358 -29.34 -31.46 6.70
CA VAL A 358 -28.76 -30.15 6.44
C VAL A 358 -29.39 -29.15 7.40
N TRP A 359 -28.57 -28.62 8.30
CA TRP A 359 -28.97 -27.64 9.30
C TRP A 359 -28.41 -26.26 8.96
N ARG A 360 -29.31 -25.33 8.64
CA ARG A 360 -28.99 -23.97 8.20
C ARG A 360 -29.33 -22.93 9.25
N ILE A 361 -28.34 -22.14 9.63
CA ILE A 361 -28.47 -21.00 10.53
C ILE A 361 -28.08 -19.74 9.76
N LYS A 362 -29.03 -18.80 9.59
CA LYS A 362 -28.78 -17.57 8.83
C LYS A 362 -27.67 -16.72 9.47
N ARG A 363 -27.75 -16.50 10.79
CA ARG A 363 -26.84 -15.65 11.57
C ARG A 363 -26.66 -16.16 12.99
N MET A 364 -25.44 -16.11 13.51
CA MET A 364 -25.10 -16.48 14.88
C MET A 364 -24.05 -15.51 15.45
N ALA A 365 -24.38 -14.85 16.56
CA ALA A 365 -23.43 -14.02 17.30
C ALA A 365 -22.39 -14.90 18.01
N GLY A 366 -21.23 -14.32 18.30
CA GLY A 366 -20.15 -15.00 19.04
C GLY A 366 -20.55 -15.37 20.47
N MET A 367 -19.87 -16.37 21.04
CA MET A 367 -20.11 -16.90 22.39
C MET A 367 -21.56 -17.39 22.63
N LYS A 368 -22.26 -17.85 21.59
CA LYS A 368 -23.56 -18.50 21.68
C LYS A 368 -23.48 -20.01 21.43
N GLU A 369 -24.48 -20.71 21.94
CA GLU A 369 -24.65 -22.15 21.80
C GLU A 369 -26.03 -22.46 21.23
N THR A 370 -26.10 -23.44 20.34
CA THR A 370 -27.36 -23.97 19.81
C THR A 370 -27.20 -25.46 19.50
N GLN A 371 -28.32 -26.18 19.46
CA GLN A 371 -28.32 -27.63 19.35
C GLN A 371 -29.40 -28.11 18.39
N LEU A 372 -29.12 -29.23 17.75
CA LEU A 372 -30.02 -30.01 16.93
C LEU A 372 -30.07 -31.43 17.50
N SER A 373 -31.27 -31.96 17.71
CA SER A 373 -31.49 -33.38 18.00
C SER A 373 -32.24 -34.00 16.84
N ALA A 374 -31.80 -35.16 16.39
CA ALA A 374 -32.40 -35.93 15.32
C ALA A 374 -32.59 -37.38 15.75
N GLU A 375 -33.78 -37.90 15.47
CA GLU A 375 -34.09 -39.31 15.61
C GLU A 375 -34.23 -39.89 14.20
N ILE A 376 -33.39 -40.88 13.89
CA ILE A 376 -33.27 -41.49 12.57
C ILE A 376 -33.72 -42.93 12.68
N GLU A 377 -34.77 -43.27 11.94
CA GLU A 377 -35.27 -44.63 11.81
C GLU A 377 -34.52 -45.35 10.69
N LEU A 378 -34.13 -46.59 10.96
CA LEU A 378 -33.31 -47.43 10.09
C LEU A 378 -34.07 -48.69 9.69
N LEU A 379 -34.02 -49.02 8.40
CA LEU A 379 -34.50 -50.29 7.90
C LEU A 379 -33.53 -51.41 8.28
N LEU A 380 -34.07 -52.55 8.70
CA LEU A 380 -33.31 -53.77 8.95
C LEU A 380 -32.59 -54.18 7.65
N THR A 381 -31.26 -54.30 7.73
CA THR A 381 -30.41 -54.68 6.59
C THR A 381 -29.57 -55.90 6.98
N ASP A 382 -29.47 -56.90 6.09
CA ASP A 382 -28.70 -58.14 6.33
C ASP A 382 -27.17 -57.95 6.30
N THR A 383 -26.71 -56.73 6.01
CA THR A 383 -25.28 -56.43 5.91
C THR A 383 -24.64 -56.36 7.30
N LYS A 384 -23.77 -57.31 7.63
CA LYS A 384 -22.91 -57.31 8.85
C LYS A 384 -21.91 -56.14 8.92
N LYS A 385 -21.80 -55.33 7.88
CA LYS A 385 -20.81 -54.24 7.79
C LYS A 385 -21.31 -53.01 8.53
N LYS A 386 -20.65 -52.68 9.64
CA LYS A 386 -20.92 -51.46 10.43
C LYS A 386 -20.82 -50.23 9.52
N TRP A 387 -21.81 -49.34 9.60
CA TRP A 387 -21.83 -48.12 8.81
C TRP A 387 -20.58 -47.28 9.09
N ASN A 388 -19.81 -46.99 8.05
CA ASN A 388 -18.64 -46.13 8.16
C ASN A 388 -19.12 -44.68 8.19
N ARG A 389 -19.20 -44.11 9.40
CA ARG A 389 -19.79 -42.79 9.68
C ARG A 389 -18.97 -41.71 8.97
N PRO A 390 -19.49 -41.08 7.90
CA PRO A 390 -18.78 -40.00 7.25
C PRO A 390 -18.68 -38.79 8.22
N PRO A 391 -17.63 -37.97 8.13
CA PRO A 391 -17.46 -36.83 9.02
C PRO A 391 -18.57 -35.80 8.82
N ILE A 392 -18.99 -35.16 9.92
CA ILE A 392 -19.86 -33.98 9.86
C ILE A 392 -19.06 -32.83 9.26
N SER A 393 -19.63 -32.15 8.28
CA SER A 393 -19.02 -30.99 7.64
C SER A 393 -19.79 -29.71 7.97
N MET A 394 -19.09 -28.59 8.00
CA MET A 394 -19.67 -27.29 8.29
C MET A 394 -19.10 -26.26 7.33
N ASN A 395 -20.00 -25.51 6.69
CA ASN A 395 -19.67 -24.33 5.91
C ASN A 395 -20.15 -23.10 6.66
N PHE A 396 -19.33 -22.05 6.68
CA PHE A 396 -19.65 -20.80 7.36
C PHE A 396 -18.84 -19.64 6.78
N GLU A 397 -19.29 -18.42 7.03
CA GLU A 397 -18.56 -17.19 6.76
C GLU A 397 -18.50 -16.35 8.05
N VAL A 398 -17.31 -15.95 8.48
CA VAL A 398 -17.11 -15.11 9.68
C VAL A 398 -16.02 -14.09 9.36
N PRO A 399 -16.23 -12.79 9.66
CA PRO A 399 -15.18 -11.76 9.61
C PRO A 399 -14.24 -11.94 10.81
N PHE A 400 -13.37 -12.94 10.72
CA PHE A 400 -12.47 -13.39 11.77
C PHE A 400 -11.23 -13.97 11.10
N ALA A 401 -10.05 -13.69 11.66
CA ALA A 401 -8.78 -14.31 11.26
C ALA A 401 -8.42 -15.44 12.25
N PRO A 402 -8.81 -16.70 11.97
CA PRO A 402 -8.42 -17.89 12.73
C PRO A 402 -6.94 -17.98 13.10
N SER A 403 -6.05 -17.53 12.21
CA SER A 403 -4.61 -17.57 12.45
C SER A 403 -4.11 -16.47 13.41
N GLY A 404 -4.91 -15.41 13.62
CA GLY A 404 -4.46 -14.21 14.30
C GLY A 404 -3.57 -13.29 13.45
N LEU A 405 -3.50 -13.50 12.13
CA LEU A 405 -2.80 -12.62 11.21
C LEU A 405 -3.40 -11.21 11.26
N LYS A 406 -2.52 -10.22 11.42
CA LYS A 406 -2.86 -8.81 11.42
C LYS A 406 -1.92 -8.04 10.53
N VAL A 407 -2.51 -7.15 9.73
CA VAL A 407 -1.76 -6.17 8.95
C VAL A 407 -1.27 -5.07 9.88
N ARG A 408 0.05 -4.96 10.05
CA ARG A 408 0.67 -3.91 10.86
C ARG A 408 0.76 -2.59 10.09
N TYR A 409 1.17 -2.69 8.84
CA TYR A 409 1.29 -1.54 7.96
C TYR A 409 1.24 -1.98 6.49
N LEU A 410 0.78 -1.06 5.66
CA LEU A 410 0.89 -1.11 4.21
C LEU A 410 1.33 0.29 3.78
N LYS A 411 2.53 0.40 3.23
CA LYS A 411 3.10 1.66 2.73
C LYS A 411 3.13 1.63 1.22
N VAL A 412 2.88 2.77 0.59
CA VAL A 412 2.90 2.95 -0.87
C VAL A 412 3.81 4.12 -1.18
N PHE A 413 4.83 3.92 -2.02
CA PHE A 413 5.82 4.92 -2.39
C PHE A 413 5.77 5.12 -3.91
N GLU A 414 5.50 6.33 -4.40
CA GLU A 414 5.54 6.64 -5.84
C GLU A 414 6.60 7.72 -6.09
N SER A 415 7.64 7.37 -6.86
CA SER A 415 8.82 8.23 -7.05
C SER A 415 8.64 9.30 -8.13
N LYS A 416 7.69 9.12 -9.06
CA LYS A 416 7.52 9.97 -10.26
C LYS A 416 6.35 10.96 -10.17
N LEU A 417 5.30 10.69 -9.39
CA LEU A 417 4.04 11.46 -9.37
C LEU A 417 3.78 12.20 -8.03
N ASN A 418 4.85 12.69 -7.39
CA ASN A 418 4.80 13.44 -6.13
C ASN A 418 3.61 14.42 -6.10
N TYR A 419 2.61 14.18 -5.25
CA TYR A 419 1.43 15.04 -5.16
C TYR A 419 1.86 16.44 -4.70
N ASN A 420 1.62 17.44 -5.55
CA ASN A 420 1.73 18.85 -5.23
C ASN A 420 0.37 19.34 -4.74
N ASP A 421 0.30 19.87 -3.51
CA ASP A 421 -0.65 20.89 -3.03
C ASP A 421 -0.40 21.26 -1.54
N HIS A 422 0.86 21.39 -1.09
CA HIS A 422 1.17 21.51 0.34
C HIS A 422 1.88 22.82 0.77
N ASP A 423 2.39 23.59 -0.17
CA ASP A 423 2.97 24.92 0.11
C ASP A 423 1.90 25.98 0.42
N VAL A 424 0.65 25.80 -0.05
CA VAL A 424 -0.45 26.78 0.10
C VAL A 424 -0.84 26.98 1.57
N ILE A 425 -0.89 25.90 2.37
CA ILE A 425 -1.43 25.94 3.74
C ILE A 425 -0.58 26.82 4.66
N LYS A 426 0.75 26.72 4.59
CA LYS A 426 1.67 27.51 5.41
C LYS A 426 1.48 29.00 5.18
N TRP A 427 1.47 29.40 3.91
CA TRP A 427 1.41 30.81 3.51
C TRP A 427 0.03 31.40 3.72
N MET A 428 -1.03 30.65 3.44
CA MET A 428 -2.41 31.12 3.66
C MET A 428 -2.66 31.47 5.14
N ILE A 429 -2.17 30.65 6.07
CA ILE A 429 -2.30 30.89 7.52
C ILE A 429 -1.45 32.11 7.95
N GLY A 430 -0.23 32.24 7.42
CA GLY A 430 0.66 33.37 7.74
C GLY A 430 0.14 34.71 7.23
N ASP A 431 -0.16 34.80 5.93
CA ASP A 431 -0.65 36.02 5.28
C ASP A 431 -2.03 36.41 5.85
N GLY A 432 -2.89 35.44 6.17
CA GLY A 432 -4.16 35.68 6.87
C GLY A 432 -3.98 36.26 8.28
N ALA A 433 -2.92 35.89 9.00
CA ALA A 433 -2.59 36.49 10.30
C ALA A 433 -2.18 37.95 10.15
N ILE A 434 -1.41 38.29 9.11
CA ILE A 434 -1.04 39.69 8.81
C ILE A 434 -2.27 40.48 8.37
N ALA A 435 -3.13 39.91 7.52
CA ALA A 435 -4.39 40.53 7.13
C ALA A 435 -5.23 40.89 8.37
N ASN A 436 -5.38 39.93 9.29
CA ASN A 436 -6.10 40.16 10.53
C ASN A 436 -5.44 41.25 11.40
N TYR A 437 -4.13 41.20 11.60
CA TYR A 437 -3.37 42.21 12.35
C TYR A 437 -3.49 43.61 11.74
N LEU A 438 -3.26 43.73 10.42
CA LEU A 438 -3.21 45.01 9.71
C LEU A 438 -4.59 45.65 9.62
N LEU A 439 -5.63 44.88 9.26
CA LEU A 439 -6.99 45.41 9.12
C LEU A 439 -7.60 45.80 10.48
N ASN A 440 -7.12 45.21 11.59
CA ASN A 440 -7.54 45.58 12.95
C ASN A 440 -6.63 46.63 13.63
N ARG A 441 -5.64 47.20 12.94
CA ARG A 441 -4.67 48.13 13.56
C ARG A 441 -5.30 49.39 14.18
N ASN A 442 -6.49 49.76 13.71
CA ASN A 442 -7.27 50.91 14.19
C ASN A 442 -8.42 50.50 15.14
N SER A 443 -8.53 49.20 15.45
CA SER A 443 -9.57 48.62 16.29
C SER A 443 -9.07 48.42 17.72
N LYS A 444 -9.97 48.43 18.71
CA LYS A 444 -9.61 48.15 20.13
C LYS A 444 -9.31 46.66 20.41
N VAL A 445 -9.24 45.82 19.38
CA VAL A 445 -8.99 44.37 19.50
C VAL A 445 -7.49 44.15 19.46
N GLY A 446 -6.91 43.67 20.56
CA GLY A 446 -5.46 43.52 20.75
C GLY A 446 -4.84 42.36 19.97
N VAL A 447 -4.74 42.46 18.66
CA VAL A 447 -3.88 41.59 17.84
C VAL A 447 -2.50 42.23 17.75
N ASP A 448 -1.46 41.51 18.16
CA ASP A 448 -0.09 42.02 18.25
C ASP A 448 0.89 41.26 17.35
N LEU A 449 2.14 41.74 17.25
CA LEU A 449 3.17 41.11 16.42
C LEU A 449 3.51 39.69 16.90
N PHE A 450 3.37 39.41 18.20
CA PHE A 450 3.53 38.06 18.73
C PHE A 450 2.46 37.11 18.18
N SER A 451 1.20 37.55 18.12
CA SER A 451 0.11 36.79 17.52
C SER A 451 0.42 36.43 16.06
N VAL A 452 0.92 37.38 15.27
CA VAL A 452 1.38 37.13 13.89
C VAL A 452 2.49 36.09 13.85
N ALA A 453 3.55 36.26 14.66
CA ALA A 453 4.68 35.35 14.70
C ALA A 453 4.27 33.93 15.12
N PHE A 454 3.41 33.82 16.13
CA PHE A 454 2.88 32.55 16.61
C PHE A 454 2.07 31.84 15.53
N THR A 455 1.19 32.57 14.83
CA THR A 455 0.40 32.00 13.73
C THR A 455 1.27 31.58 12.53
N PHE A 456 2.34 32.33 12.19
CA PHE A 456 3.34 31.86 11.21
C PHE A 456 4.06 30.60 11.66
N GLY A 457 4.37 30.48 12.95
CA GLY A 457 4.94 29.26 13.55
C GLY A 457 4.01 28.05 13.44
N ILE A 458 2.71 28.24 13.72
CA ILE A 458 1.68 27.19 13.56
C ILE A 458 1.48 26.83 12.09
N GLY A 459 1.39 27.81 11.18
CA GLY A 459 1.30 27.56 9.75
C GLY A 459 2.53 26.82 9.22
N GLY A 460 3.72 27.20 9.69
CA GLY A 460 4.98 26.49 9.44
C GLY A 460 4.98 25.07 9.97
N MET A 461 4.53 24.85 11.21
CA MET A 461 4.39 23.52 11.81
C MET A 461 3.46 22.62 11.01
N ILE A 462 2.27 23.11 10.64
CA ILE A 462 1.30 22.36 9.84
C ILE A 462 1.87 22.07 8.45
N GLY A 463 2.47 23.07 7.80
CA GLY A 463 3.11 22.89 6.50
C GLY A 463 4.23 21.86 6.55
N ILE A 464 5.10 21.92 7.56
CA ILE A 464 6.19 20.94 7.76
C ILE A 464 5.62 19.56 8.06
N ALA A 465 4.63 19.44 8.94
CA ALA A 465 3.99 18.16 9.25
C ALA A 465 3.34 17.53 8.00
N ALA A 466 2.71 18.35 7.16
CA ALA A 466 2.08 17.91 5.92
C ALA A 466 3.11 17.54 4.83
N ALA A 467 4.17 18.32 4.68
CA ALA A 467 5.12 18.18 3.58
C ALA A 467 6.34 17.30 3.90
N SER A 468 6.69 17.12 5.19
CA SER A 468 7.84 16.31 5.63
C SER A 468 7.87 14.92 4.99
N PRO A 469 6.76 14.15 4.98
CA PRO A 469 6.77 12.77 4.47
C PRO A 469 6.71 12.65 2.93
N ILE A 470 6.59 13.78 2.22
CA ILE A 470 6.32 13.83 0.77
C ILE A 470 7.52 14.44 0.06
N SER A 471 7.90 15.63 0.50
CA SER A 471 8.92 16.45 -0.15
C SER A 471 10.17 16.63 0.71
N GLY A 472 10.17 16.16 1.97
CA GLY A 472 11.17 16.50 2.97
C GLY A 472 10.92 17.87 3.62
N ALA A 473 9.71 18.42 3.50
CA ALA A 473 9.33 19.75 3.99
C ALA A 473 10.24 20.90 3.51
N HIS A 474 10.76 20.79 2.29
CA HIS A 474 11.41 21.90 1.61
C HIS A 474 10.34 22.92 1.18
N LEU A 475 9.98 23.82 2.10
CA LEU A 475 8.96 24.89 1.90
C LEU A 475 9.60 26.28 1.74
N ASN A 476 10.90 26.30 1.47
CA ASN A 476 11.72 27.52 1.42
C ASN A 476 12.85 27.32 0.38
N PRO A 477 12.93 28.17 -0.67
CA PRO A 477 14.01 28.13 -1.66
C PRO A 477 15.40 28.19 -1.04
N ALA A 478 15.60 29.04 -0.02
CA ALA A 478 16.89 29.17 0.66
C ALA A 478 17.28 27.90 1.42
N VAL A 479 16.32 27.25 2.08
CA VAL A 479 16.54 25.96 2.78
C VAL A 479 16.86 24.85 1.77
N THR A 480 16.13 24.81 0.65
CA THR A 480 16.34 23.84 -0.43
C THR A 480 17.74 23.94 -1.02
N LEU A 481 18.17 25.16 -1.34
CA LEU A 481 19.51 25.40 -1.84
C LEU A 481 20.58 25.12 -0.78
N GLY A 482 20.31 25.47 0.48
CA GLY A 482 21.17 25.17 1.62
C GLY A 482 21.46 23.67 1.75
N PHE A 483 20.42 22.83 1.83
CA PHE A 483 20.57 21.37 1.86
C PHE A 483 21.23 20.80 0.60
N ALA A 484 20.94 21.36 -0.58
CA ALA A 484 21.57 20.93 -1.82
C ALA A 484 23.08 21.23 -1.84
N SER A 485 23.49 22.37 -1.29
CA SER A 485 24.89 22.79 -1.25
C SER A 485 25.78 21.87 -0.41
N ILE A 486 25.24 21.25 0.63
CA ILE A 486 25.93 20.27 1.49
C ILE A 486 25.71 18.81 1.06
N GLY A 487 25.15 18.57 -0.14
CA GLY A 487 24.93 17.23 -0.67
C GLY A 487 23.79 16.44 -0.01
N ARG A 488 22.99 17.07 0.86
CA ARG A 488 21.82 16.46 1.52
C ARG A 488 20.53 16.54 0.69
N PHE A 489 20.56 17.23 -0.46
CA PHE A 489 19.45 17.27 -1.41
C PHE A 489 19.97 17.24 -2.87
N PRO A 490 19.37 16.44 -3.78
CA PRO A 490 19.86 16.33 -5.15
C PRO A 490 19.73 17.64 -5.93
N PHE A 491 20.85 18.19 -6.42
CA PHE A 491 20.87 19.48 -7.12
C PHE A 491 19.95 19.54 -8.35
N ARG A 492 19.79 18.42 -9.08
CA ARG A 492 18.89 18.31 -10.25
C ARG A 492 17.41 18.56 -9.91
N LYS A 493 17.00 18.35 -8.65
CA LYS A 493 15.62 18.56 -8.20
C LYS A 493 15.36 19.98 -7.71
N VAL A 494 16.39 20.79 -7.48
CA VAL A 494 16.30 22.14 -6.91
C VAL A 494 15.34 23.01 -7.71
N ALA A 495 15.50 23.11 -9.03
CA ALA A 495 14.64 23.94 -9.88
C ALA A 495 13.15 23.57 -9.77
N HIS A 496 12.82 22.28 -9.71
CA HIS A 496 11.44 21.80 -9.59
C HIS A 496 10.83 22.17 -8.24
N TYR A 497 11.61 22.09 -7.16
CA TYR A 497 11.18 22.47 -5.82
C TYR A 497 11.00 23.97 -5.67
N LEU A 498 11.92 24.77 -6.20
CA LEU A 498 11.77 26.23 -6.22
C LEU A 498 10.48 26.62 -6.93
N LEU A 499 10.20 26.03 -8.09
CA LEU A 499 8.97 26.30 -8.84
C LEU A 499 7.71 25.98 -8.00
N GLY A 500 7.68 24.84 -7.31
CA GLY A 500 6.57 24.46 -6.43
C GLY A 500 6.38 25.44 -5.27
N GLN A 501 7.47 25.83 -4.61
CA GLN A 501 7.45 26.77 -3.49
C GLN A 501 6.94 28.16 -3.90
N TYR A 502 7.45 28.67 -5.02
CA TYR A 502 7.00 29.95 -5.57
C TYR A 502 5.54 29.89 -6.02
N LEU A 503 5.11 28.80 -6.66
CA LEU A 503 3.70 28.64 -7.06
C LEU A 503 2.77 28.55 -5.85
N GLY A 504 3.15 27.80 -4.82
CA GLY A 504 2.36 27.66 -3.60
C GLY A 504 2.20 28.98 -2.84
N ALA A 505 3.28 29.78 -2.75
CA ALA A 505 3.20 31.12 -2.16
C ALA A 505 2.32 32.08 -2.99
N PHE A 506 2.38 32.00 -4.33
CA PHE A 506 1.51 32.78 -5.21
C PHE A 506 0.02 32.42 -4.98
N LEU A 507 -0.32 31.13 -4.97
CA LEU A 507 -1.69 30.67 -4.75
C LEU A 507 -2.22 31.02 -3.35
N ALA A 508 -1.35 31.00 -2.33
CA ALA A 508 -1.72 31.44 -1.00
C ALA A 508 -2.06 32.94 -0.95
N ALA A 509 -1.27 33.80 -1.59
CA ALA A 509 -1.56 35.22 -1.69
C ALA A 509 -2.89 35.48 -2.42
N VAL A 510 -3.14 34.77 -3.54
CA VAL A 510 -4.44 34.80 -4.25
C VAL A 510 -5.60 34.42 -3.32
N THR A 511 -5.43 33.35 -2.55
CA THR A 511 -6.47 32.84 -1.64
C THR A 511 -6.76 33.83 -0.52
N VAL A 512 -5.73 34.38 0.11
CA VAL A 512 -5.89 35.37 1.19
C VAL A 512 -6.53 36.65 0.67
N PHE A 513 -6.12 37.13 -0.51
CA PHE A 513 -6.76 38.28 -1.14
C PHE A 513 -8.24 38.03 -1.41
N ALA A 514 -8.62 36.85 -1.93
CA ALA A 514 -10.02 36.51 -2.17
C ALA A 514 -10.84 36.46 -0.86
N VAL A 515 -10.27 35.88 0.20
CA VAL A 515 -10.94 35.77 1.51
C VAL A 515 -11.10 37.13 2.18
N TYR A 516 -10.10 37.99 2.09
CA TYR A 516 -10.09 39.32 2.74
C TYR A 516 -10.49 40.45 1.79
N TYR A 517 -10.97 40.16 0.58
CA TYR A 517 -11.19 41.16 -0.48
C TYR A 517 -12.05 42.34 -0.01
N GLU A 518 -13.19 42.05 0.62
CA GLU A 518 -14.09 43.09 1.15
C GLU A 518 -13.42 43.91 2.26
N GLY A 519 -12.67 43.25 3.16
CA GLY A 519 -11.96 43.92 4.25
C GLY A 519 -10.81 44.80 3.76
N ILE A 520 -10.04 44.33 2.78
CA ILE A 520 -8.96 45.09 2.12
C ILE A 520 -9.56 46.33 1.44
N ASN A 521 -10.61 46.16 0.63
CA ASN A 521 -11.27 47.27 -0.07
C ASN A 521 -11.88 48.29 0.89
N ALA A 522 -12.49 47.83 1.99
CA ALA A 522 -13.04 48.72 3.00
C ALA A 522 -11.94 49.51 3.74
N PHE A 523 -10.74 48.94 3.86
CA PHE A 523 -9.63 49.54 4.57
C PHE A 523 -8.81 50.50 3.71
N ASP A 524 -8.55 50.15 2.45
CA ASP A 524 -7.74 50.95 1.52
C ASP A 524 -8.57 51.75 0.50
N ASN A 525 -9.90 51.77 0.66
CA ASN A 525 -10.87 52.38 -0.25
C ASN A 525 -10.77 51.86 -1.69
N GLY A 526 -10.35 50.61 -1.88
CA GLY A 526 -10.16 49.99 -3.19
C GLY A 526 -8.95 50.51 -3.96
N ASN A 527 -8.07 51.27 -3.30
CA ASN A 527 -6.88 51.84 -3.95
C ASN A 527 -5.70 50.86 -3.97
N HIS A 528 -5.76 49.76 -3.21
CA HIS A 528 -4.72 48.72 -3.17
C HIS A 528 -3.33 49.31 -2.98
N VAL A 529 -3.14 49.98 -1.85
CA VAL A 529 -1.97 50.82 -1.58
C VAL A 529 -0.79 49.96 -1.09
N PRO A 530 0.36 49.94 -1.81
CA PRO A 530 1.57 49.28 -1.33
C PRO A 530 2.20 50.03 -0.15
N ILE A 531 2.95 49.34 0.71
CA ILE A 531 3.52 49.93 1.94
C ILE A 531 4.46 51.12 1.72
N TYR A 532 5.11 51.25 0.57
CA TYR A 532 6.04 52.38 0.34
C TYR A 532 5.33 53.74 0.19
N MET A 533 4.05 53.78 -0.22
CA MET A 533 3.24 55.00 -0.26
C MET A 533 3.02 55.60 1.14
N ALA A 534 3.15 54.78 2.19
CA ALA A 534 3.10 55.20 3.58
C ALA A 534 4.32 56.03 4.03
N GLN A 535 5.44 55.91 3.32
CA GLN A 535 6.73 56.43 3.76
C GLN A 535 7.20 57.65 2.95
N MET A 536 6.63 57.91 1.77
CA MET A 536 7.02 59.03 0.89
C MET A 536 5.98 60.14 0.72
N HIS A 537 4.70 59.90 1.02
CA HIS A 537 3.69 60.95 0.90
C HIS A 537 3.63 61.80 2.17
N SER A 538 3.69 63.12 2.01
CA SER A 538 3.42 64.14 3.04
C SER A 538 1.95 64.17 3.52
N ASN A 539 1.12 63.22 3.05
CA ASN A 539 -0.28 63.07 3.41
C ASN A 539 -0.46 61.81 4.30
N PRO A 540 -0.67 61.97 5.62
CA PRO A 540 -0.75 60.86 6.59
C PRO A 540 -1.78 59.78 6.26
N SER A 541 -2.83 60.14 5.52
CA SER A 541 -3.95 59.25 5.20
C SER A 541 -3.55 58.04 4.33
N TYR A 542 -2.56 58.17 3.44
CA TYR A 542 -2.12 57.03 2.60
C TYR A 542 -1.27 56.02 3.36
N ALA A 543 -0.57 56.47 4.42
CA ALA A 543 0.19 55.60 5.30
C ALA A 543 -0.70 54.69 6.16
N GLU A 544 -1.85 55.23 6.53
CA GLU A 544 -2.88 54.53 7.29
C GLU A 544 -3.68 53.53 6.45
N MET A 545 -3.56 53.56 5.11
CA MET A 545 -4.32 52.71 4.18
C MET A 545 -3.49 51.60 3.51
N ALA A 546 -2.18 51.51 3.78
CA ALA A 546 -1.33 50.55 3.09
C ALA A 546 -1.61 49.08 3.48
N THR A 547 -2.01 48.25 2.51
CA THR A 547 -2.39 46.84 2.68
C THR A 547 -1.37 45.86 2.07
N GLY A 548 -0.40 46.33 1.28
CA GLY A 548 0.56 45.45 0.59
C GLY A 548 1.42 44.56 1.51
N GLY A 549 1.61 44.94 2.79
CA GLY A 549 2.36 44.15 3.76
C GLY A 549 1.69 42.86 4.20
N ILE A 550 0.41 42.67 3.85
CA ILE A 550 -0.30 41.41 4.04
C ILE A 550 0.40 40.28 3.28
N PHE A 551 0.93 40.59 2.10
CA PHE A 551 1.38 39.60 1.13
C PHE A 551 2.91 39.49 1.04
N SER A 552 3.63 40.61 1.08
CA SER A 552 5.10 40.62 0.93
C SER A 552 5.79 41.41 2.03
N THR A 553 7.08 41.19 2.23
CA THR A 553 7.83 41.90 3.26
C THR A 553 8.29 43.27 2.78
N TYR A 554 8.51 44.22 3.69
CA TYR A 554 9.02 45.54 3.34
C TYR A 554 10.04 45.96 4.39
N PRO A 555 11.09 46.71 3.99
CA PRO A 555 12.07 47.22 4.94
C PRO A 555 11.47 48.35 5.77
N SER A 556 11.88 48.43 7.03
CA SER A 556 11.59 49.59 7.86
C SER A 556 12.31 50.85 7.32
N PRO A 557 11.77 52.06 7.56
CA PRO A 557 12.27 53.30 6.98
C PRO A 557 13.76 53.59 7.24
N TRP A 558 14.28 53.12 8.37
CA TRP A 558 15.66 53.35 8.80
C TRP A 558 16.68 52.35 8.21
N MET A 559 16.23 51.36 7.45
CA MET A 559 17.10 50.30 6.94
C MET A 559 17.76 50.68 5.61
N SER A 560 19.10 50.67 5.56
CA SER A 560 19.87 50.79 4.32
C SER A 560 19.87 49.50 3.52
N ILE A 561 20.16 49.55 2.21
CA ILE A 561 20.26 48.34 1.36
C ILE A 561 21.23 47.32 1.97
N VAL A 562 22.40 47.78 2.42
CA VAL A 562 23.40 46.92 3.09
C VAL A 562 22.85 46.35 4.39
N GLY A 563 22.18 47.18 5.21
CA GLY A 563 21.54 46.74 6.45
C GLY A 563 20.50 45.65 6.20
N THR A 564 19.65 45.80 5.19
CA THR A 564 18.62 44.80 4.84
C THR A 564 19.24 43.48 4.35
N LEU A 565 20.36 43.55 3.62
CA LEU A 565 21.08 42.36 3.16
C LEU A 565 21.70 41.61 4.33
N VAL A 566 22.40 42.31 5.22
CA VAL A 566 23.03 41.72 6.42
C VAL A 566 21.96 41.10 7.32
N ASP A 567 20.87 41.82 7.59
CA ASP A 567 19.75 41.35 8.39
C ASP A 567 19.20 40.01 7.85
N GLN A 568 18.94 39.92 6.54
CA GLN A 568 18.38 38.69 5.95
C GLN A 568 19.38 37.55 5.79
N ILE A 569 20.67 37.84 5.63
CA ILE A 569 21.73 36.82 5.69
C ILE A 569 21.77 36.22 7.10
N VAL A 570 21.85 37.05 8.14
CA VAL A 570 21.96 36.58 9.54
C VAL A 570 20.70 35.84 9.96
N ALA A 571 19.52 36.38 9.62
CA ALA A 571 18.25 35.76 9.96
C ALA A 571 18.12 34.37 9.29
N THR A 572 18.40 34.27 7.98
CA THR A 572 18.26 33.00 7.26
C THR A 572 19.36 32.00 7.62
N PHE A 573 20.56 32.49 7.96
CA PHE A 573 21.62 31.70 8.56
C PHE A 573 21.15 31.03 9.85
N ALA A 574 20.61 31.79 10.80
CA ALA A 574 20.16 31.26 12.08
C ALA A 574 19.01 30.25 11.90
N LEU A 575 18.07 30.54 10.99
CA LEU A 575 17.01 29.60 10.63
C LEU A 575 17.57 28.28 10.08
N MET A 576 18.45 28.34 9.08
CA MET A 576 19.00 27.14 8.47
C MET A 576 19.91 26.36 9.44
N PHE A 577 20.73 27.06 10.21
CA PHE A 577 21.56 26.47 11.26
C PHE A 577 20.69 25.71 12.28
N GLY A 578 19.63 26.36 12.77
CA GLY A 578 18.66 25.74 13.66
C GLY A 578 18.00 24.50 13.05
N ILE A 579 17.59 24.56 11.78
CA ILE A 579 17.05 23.39 11.06
C ILE A 579 18.05 22.23 11.05
N ILE A 580 19.30 22.47 10.66
CA ILE A 580 20.31 21.40 10.57
C ILE A 580 20.60 20.79 11.95
N VAL A 581 20.76 21.63 12.98
CA VAL A 581 21.07 21.15 14.34
C VAL A 581 19.89 20.38 14.93
N LEU A 582 18.67 20.91 14.83
CA LEU A 582 17.48 20.27 15.42
C LEU A 582 17.09 18.97 14.72
N THR A 583 17.38 18.85 13.43
CA THR A 583 17.12 17.62 12.64
C THR A 583 18.31 16.65 12.63
N HIS A 584 19.44 17.00 13.26
CA HIS A 584 20.62 16.15 13.28
C HIS A 584 20.37 14.88 14.13
N PRO A 585 20.76 13.68 13.65
CA PRO A 585 20.56 12.43 14.40
C PRO A 585 21.19 12.44 15.80
N ARG A 586 22.34 13.10 15.98
CA ARG A 586 23.03 13.22 17.28
C ARG A 586 22.26 14.04 18.32
N THR A 587 21.32 14.88 17.90
CA THR A 587 20.51 15.69 18.81
C THR A 587 19.52 14.82 19.60
N GLY A 588 19.25 13.59 19.15
CA GLY A 588 18.38 12.65 19.86
C GLY A 588 16.90 13.06 19.89
N LEU A 589 16.51 14.10 19.15
CA LEU A 589 15.12 14.58 19.07
C LEU A 589 14.27 13.60 18.24
N PRO A 590 13.17 13.04 18.80
CA PRO A 590 12.27 12.17 18.06
C PRO A 590 11.68 12.86 16.83
N ALA A 591 11.67 12.15 15.69
CA ALA A 591 11.25 12.71 14.41
C ALA A 591 9.81 13.29 14.41
N TYR A 592 8.90 12.71 15.21
CA TYR A 592 7.52 13.21 15.32
C TYR A 592 7.41 14.59 16.00
N LEU A 593 8.45 15.04 16.72
CA LEU A 593 8.51 16.38 17.32
C LEU A 593 9.10 17.44 16.38
N HIS A 594 9.74 17.05 15.28
CA HIS A 594 10.40 17.99 14.38
C HIS A 594 9.46 19.09 13.87
N PRO A 595 8.22 18.82 13.40
CA PRO A 595 7.33 19.88 12.94
C PRO A 595 7.01 20.92 14.01
N PHE A 596 6.78 20.48 15.25
CA PHE A 596 6.48 21.36 16.38
C PHE A 596 7.67 22.28 16.69
N ILE A 597 8.86 21.71 16.86
CA ILE A 597 10.06 22.48 17.24
C ILE A 597 10.48 23.41 16.10
N LEU A 598 10.41 22.97 14.84
CA LEU A 598 10.71 23.83 13.69
C LEU A 598 9.66 24.94 13.51
N GLY A 599 8.39 24.70 13.86
CA GLY A 599 7.37 25.75 13.95
C GLY A 599 7.69 26.79 15.02
N MET A 600 8.14 26.36 16.21
CA MET A 600 8.60 27.27 17.27
C MET A 600 9.85 28.05 16.88
N LEU A 601 10.77 27.42 16.14
CA LEU A 601 11.92 28.11 15.55
C LEU A 601 11.45 29.22 14.61
N ILE A 602 10.53 28.93 13.68
CA ILE A 602 9.95 29.94 12.77
C ILE A 602 9.31 31.08 13.56
N CYS A 603 8.51 30.79 14.59
CA CYS A 603 7.92 31.80 15.45
C CYS A 603 9.00 32.71 16.08
N GLY A 604 10.04 32.13 16.68
CA GLY A 604 11.15 32.88 17.28
C GLY A 604 11.88 33.76 16.27
N MET A 605 12.08 33.25 15.04
CA MET A 605 12.71 34.02 13.97
C MET A 605 11.86 35.22 13.53
N VAL A 606 10.53 35.07 13.45
CA VAL A 606 9.63 36.18 13.11
C VAL A 606 9.60 37.22 14.23
N VAL A 607 9.60 36.81 15.50
CA VAL A 607 9.70 37.75 16.63
C VAL A 607 11.03 38.51 16.61
N ALA A 608 12.15 37.82 16.36
CA ALA A 608 13.49 38.41 16.43
C ALA A 608 13.82 39.34 15.24
N PHE A 609 13.39 38.99 14.03
CA PHE A 609 13.77 39.70 12.79
C PHE A 609 12.59 40.39 12.08
N GLY A 610 11.41 40.38 12.68
CA GLY A 610 10.19 40.96 12.09
C GLY A 610 10.26 42.48 11.89
N LEU A 611 10.88 43.21 12.82
CA LEU A 611 10.87 44.67 12.81
C LEU A 611 11.68 45.29 11.65
N ASN A 612 12.86 44.75 11.35
CA ASN A 612 13.77 45.36 10.38
C ASN A 612 13.28 45.20 8.94
N CYS A 613 12.96 43.97 8.55
CA CYS A 613 12.68 43.61 7.17
C CYS A 613 11.43 42.72 7.03
N GLY A 614 10.56 42.66 8.03
CA GLY A 614 9.38 41.79 8.02
C GLY A 614 9.71 40.30 8.17
N ALA A 615 10.95 39.93 8.54
CA ALA A 615 11.46 38.55 8.62
C ALA A 615 11.40 37.74 7.30
N ALA A 616 11.82 38.31 6.17
CA ALA A 616 11.67 37.69 4.84
C ALA A 616 12.04 36.20 4.83
N LEU A 617 13.26 35.84 5.27
CA LEU A 617 13.77 34.48 5.60
C LEU A 617 13.67 33.41 4.49
N ASN A 618 12.89 33.68 3.47
CA ASN A 618 12.34 32.74 2.53
C ASN A 618 11.99 33.49 1.24
N PRO A 619 12.73 33.25 0.15
CA PRO A 619 12.49 33.93 -1.11
C PRO A 619 11.08 33.74 -1.68
N ALA A 620 10.43 32.60 -1.43
CA ALA A 620 9.06 32.35 -1.88
C ALA A 620 8.03 33.21 -1.14
N ARG A 621 8.30 33.61 0.12
CA ARG A 621 7.44 34.50 0.91
C ARG A 621 7.33 35.90 0.31
N ASP A 622 8.36 36.34 -0.40
CA ASP A 622 8.45 37.73 -0.84
C ASP A 622 8.15 37.85 -2.34
N LEU A 623 8.90 37.15 -3.19
CA LEU A 623 8.84 37.36 -4.64
C LEU A 623 7.48 36.99 -5.23
N SER A 624 6.95 35.80 -4.92
CA SER A 624 5.69 35.33 -5.50
C SER A 624 4.48 36.19 -5.10
N PRO A 625 4.31 36.55 -3.82
CA PRO A 625 3.26 37.47 -3.42
C PRO A 625 3.41 38.89 -3.99
N ARG A 626 4.62 39.36 -4.30
CA ARG A 626 4.80 40.62 -5.07
C ARG A 626 4.32 40.51 -6.50
N VAL A 627 4.62 39.40 -7.18
CA VAL A 627 4.10 39.13 -8.53
C VAL A 627 2.57 39.13 -8.49
N PHE A 628 1.96 38.50 -7.48
CA PHE A 628 0.52 38.54 -7.28
C PHE A 628 0.01 39.97 -7.05
N GLN A 629 0.60 40.74 -6.12
CA GLN A 629 0.21 42.14 -5.87
C GLN A 629 0.23 42.98 -7.15
N ALA A 630 1.28 42.86 -7.97
CA ALA A 630 1.37 43.59 -9.24
C ALA A 630 0.21 43.28 -10.20
N LEU A 631 -0.34 42.07 -10.15
CA LEU A 631 -1.51 41.65 -10.92
C LEU A 631 -2.85 42.03 -10.25
N ALA A 632 -2.87 42.14 -8.92
CA ALA A 632 -4.07 42.34 -8.10
C ALA A 632 -4.44 43.81 -7.85
N GLY A 633 -3.95 44.73 -8.68
CA GLY A 633 -4.29 46.16 -8.61
C GLY A 633 -3.30 47.04 -7.85
N TYR A 634 -2.30 46.46 -7.16
CA TYR A 634 -1.22 47.23 -6.52
C TYR A 634 -0.18 47.74 -7.54
N GLY A 635 -0.16 47.17 -8.76
CA GLY A 635 0.74 47.55 -9.85
C GLY A 635 2.22 47.22 -9.61
N MET A 636 3.08 47.66 -10.54
CA MET A 636 4.55 47.45 -10.46
C MET A 636 5.20 48.12 -9.25
N ASP A 637 4.43 48.94 -8.57
CA ASP A 637 4.76 49.62 -7.34
C ASP A 637 4.96 48.64 -6.16
N ALA A 638 4.41 47.43 -6.22
CA ALA A 638 4.77 46.32 -5.33
C ALA A 638 6.26 45.93 -5.37
N PHE A 639 6.99 46.29 -6.44
CA PHE A 639 8.43 46.05 -6.61
C PHE A 639 9.29 47.29 -6.34
N LYS A 640 8.69 48.44 -6.00
CA LYS A 640 9.40 49.70 -5.75
C LYS A 640 9.32 50.11 -4.28
N PRO A 641 9.93 49.37 -3.33
CA PRO A 641 10.07 49.89 -1.98
C PRO A 641 11.00 51.11 -1.96
N THR A 642 10.97 51.84 -0.84
CA THR A 642 11.78 53.03 -0.49
C THR A 642 13.27 52.90 -0.84
N ASN A 643 13.77 51.66 -0.94
CA ASN A 643 15.03 51.26 -1.59
C ASN A 643 14.73 50.28 -2.74
N SER A 644 14.77 50.74 -3.99
CA SER A 644 14.32 50.03 -5.21
C SER A 644 14.90 48.62 -5.46
N LEU A 645 15.95 48.22 -4.73
CA LEU A 645 16.61 46.92 -4.84
C LEU A 645 16.28 45.92 -3.71
N TYR A 646 15.51 46.31 -2.68
CA TYR A 646 15.26 45.46 -1.49
C TYR A 646 14.74 44.06 -1.83
N TRP A 647 13.77 43.96 -2.73
CA TRP A 647 13.15 42.67 -3.08
C TRP A 647 14.16 41.69 -3.71
N ILE A 648 15.19 42.21 -4.38
CA ILE A 648 16.31 41.40 -4.90
C ILE A 648 17.30 41.11 -3.78
N THR A 649 17.79 42.15 -3.09
CA THR A 649 18.90 42.00 -2.15
C THR A 649 18.48 41.24 -0.89
N ALA A 650 17.42 41.67 -0.23
CA ALA A 650 16.96 41.10 1.03
C ALA A 650 15.84 40.06 0.81
N GLY A 651 15.03 40.20 -0.24
CA GLY A 651 13.98 39.22 -0.55
C GLY A 651 14.51 37.92 -1.17
N ILE A 652 15.60 37.98 -1.94
CA ILE A 652 16.12 36.81 -2.69
C ILE A 652 17.57 36.49 -2.33
N ILE A 653 18.51 37.41 -2.54
CA ILE A 653 19.95 37.12 -2.45
C ILE A 653 20.36 36.80 -1.01
N GLY A 654 20.00 37.67 -0.05
CA GLY A 654 20.35 37.53 1.35
C GLY A 654 19.92 36.19 1.95
N PRO A 655 18.65 35.78 1.80
CA PRO A 655 18.20 34.48 2.27
C PRO A 655 18.95 33.29 1.68
N HIS A 656 19.24 33.29 0.37
CA HIS A 656 20.01 32.19 -0.23
C HIS A 656 21.44 32.13 0.32
N ILE A 657 22.12 33.28 0.46
CA ILE A 657 23.47 33.33 1.06
C ILE A 657 23.42 32.82 2.51
N GLY A 658 22.49 33.35 3.32
CA GLY A 658 22.31 32.92 4.71
C GLY A 658 22.00 31.42 4.82
N GLY A 659 21.12 30.91 3.96
CA GLY A 659 20.77 29.50 3.91
C GLY A 659 21.95 28.59 3.56
N ILE A 660 22.81 28.98 2.62
CA ILE A 660 24.03 28.22 2.33
C ILE A 660 24.98 28.26 3.53
N LEU A 661 25.29 29.45 4.06
CA LEU A 661 26.22 29.59 5.19
C LEU A 661 25.73 28.82 6.43
N GLY A 662 24.43 28.88 6.74
CA GLY A 662 23.83 28.18 7.88
C GLY A 662 23.82 26.67 7.70
N ALA A 663 23.75 26.17 6.46
CA ALA A 663 23.85 24.74 6.16
C ALA A 663 25.26 24.18 6.41
N TRP A 664 26.29 24.97 6.11
CA TRP A 664 27.70 24.58 6.26
C TRP A 664 28.24 24.78 7.68
N ALA A 665 27.70 25.72 8.46
CA ALA A 665 28.20 26.04 9.80
C ALA A 665 28.31 24.83 10.76
N PRO A 666 27.34 23.88 10.82
CA PRO A 666 27.48 22.69 11.67
C PRO A 666 28.67 21.81 11.29
N ASN A 667 29.09 21.77 10.02
CA ASN A 667 30.29 21.03 9.59
C ASN A 667 31.61 21.73 10.01
N LEU A 668 31.57 23.00 10.42
CA LEU A 668 32.74 23.70 10.95
C LEU A 668 32.80 23.61 12.48
N VAL A 669 31.64 23.55 13.15
CA VAL A 669 31.53 23.51 14.61
C VAL A 669 31.59 22.07 15.16
N LEU A 670 30.94 21.09 14.49
CA LEU A 670 30.88 19.70 14.97
C LEU A 670 32.12 18.86 14.61
N PHE A 671 32.99 19.34 13.72
CA PHE A 671 34.25 18.66 13.38
C PHE A 671 35.39 19.04 14.35
N TYR A 672 35.26 20.10 15.15
CA TYR A 672 36.26 20.48 16.13
C TYR A 672 36.38 19.49 17.32
N GLU A 673 35.36 18.65 17.54
CA GLU A 673 35.38 17.61 18.59
C GLU A 673 35.85 16.23 18.12
N VAL A 674 36.03 16.03 16.81
CA VAL A 674 36.41 14.70 16.27
C VAL A 674 37.93 14.49 16.31
N ASP A 675 38.74 15.52 16.01
CA ASP A 675 40.20 15.37 15.97
C ASP A 675 40.85 15.13 17.34
N ASN A 676 40.23 15.55 18.46
CA ASN A 676 40.78 15.27 19.80
C ASN A 676 40.47 13.86 20.32
N SER A 677 39.68 13.05 19.60
CA SER A 677 39.28 11.70 20.03
C SER A 677 39.85 10.57 19.17
N ILE A 678 40.44 10.90 18.02
CA ILE A 678 40.94 9.92 17.04
C ILE A 678 42.41 9.53 17.31
N ASP A 679 43.21 10.40 17.91
CA ASP A 679 44.64 10.11 18.20
C ASP A 679 44.88 8.98 19.23
N ASN A 680 43.83 8.47 19.90
CA ASN A 680 43.96 7.39 20.88
C ASN A 680 43.47 6.00 20.39
N LYS A 681 43.07 5.84 19.12
CA LYS A 681 42.49 4.56 18.64
C LYS A 681 43.03 4.01 17.31
N GLU A 682 43.96 4.70 16.63
CA GLU A 682 44.59 4.18 15.40
C GLU A 682 45.86 3.33 15.66
N GLU A 683 45.78 2.38 16.58
CA GLU A 683 46.64 1.18 16.58
C GLU A 683 45.74 -0.05 16.64
N ASN A 684 45.07 -0.36 15.52
CA ASN A 684 44.82 -1.73 15.04
C ASN A 684 43.85 -1.74 13.85
N GLY A 685 44.44 -1.75 12.65
CA GLY A 685 44.14 -2.69 11.58
C GLY A 685 42.74 -2.74 10.97
N GLY A 686 42.66 -2.37 9.69
CA GLY A 686 41.77 -3.04 8.73
C GLY A 686 40.98 -2.11 7.81
N LYS A 687 41.48 -1.88 6.60
CA LYS A 687 40.75 -1.28 5.48
C LYS A 687 39.44 -2.03 5.22
N ILE A 688 38.30 -1.35 5.28
CA ILE A 688 37.02 -1.81 4.73
C ILE A 688 36.41 -0.66 3.93
N GLU A 689 36.09 -0.94 2.67
CA GLU A 689 35.46 -0.04 1.69
C GLU A 689 34.10 0.48 2.16
N MET A 690 33.81 1.74 1.83
CA MET A 690 32.55 2.42 2.16
C MET A 690 31.39 1.91 1.30
N GLU A 691 30.53 1.07 1.89
CA GLU A 691 29.18 0.80 1.37
C GLU A 691 28.19 1.82 1.96
N ARG A 692 27.51 2.57 1.09
CA ARG A 692 26.51 3.58 1.47
C ARG A 692 25.24 2.90 1.98
N THR A 693 24.94 3.09 3.26
CA THR A 693 23.66 2.73 3.88
C THR A 693 22.56 3.74 3.53
N PRO A 694 21.35 3.33 3.11
CA PRO A 694 20.20 4.22 3.02
C PRO A 694 19.53 4.38 4.39
N SER A 695 19.48 5.62 4.88
CA SER A 695 18.81 6.03 6.12
C SER A 695 17.29 5.96 6.00
N SER A 696 16.68 5.22 6.91
CA SER A 696 15.24 5.10 7.13
C SER A 696 14.65 6.30 7.86
N ASN A 697 13.56 6.89 7.34
CA ASN A 697 12.30 7.15 8.06
C ASN A 697 11.35 8.01 7.22
N ASP A 698 10.27 7.41 6.71
CA ASP A 698 9.09 8.10 6.14
C ASP A 698 7.80 7.33 6.51
N ASP A 699 6.89 8.03 7.17
CA ASP A 699 5.49 7.65 7.40
C ASP A 699 4.66 8.94 7.54
N ALA A 700 4.10 9.44 6.43
CA ALA A 700 2.81 10.14 6.39
C ALA A 700 2.44 10.62 4.97
N ASN A 701 2.10 9.68 4.09
CA ASN A 701 1.07 9.92 3.09
C ASN A 701 0.46 8.56 2.73
N LYS A 702 -0.48 8.10 3.55
CA LYS A 702 -1.13 6.80 3.33
C LYS A 702 -2.39 6.99 2.49
N PRO A 703 -2.58 6.20 1.40
CA PRO A 703 -3.83 6.16 0.68
C PRO A 703 -4.98 5.75 1.62
N PHE A 704 -6.21 6.15 1.30
CA PHE A 704 -7.39 5.69 2.03
C PHE A 704 -7.43 4.15 1.97
N LEU A 705 -7.14 3.54 3.11
CA LEU A 705 -6.96 2.10 3.26
C LEU A 705 -8.24 1.54 3.86
N VAL A 706 -9.00 0.81 3.05
CA VAL A 706 -10.14 0.04 3.54
C VAL A 706 -9.64 -1.38 3.75
N VAL A 707 -9.24 -1.68 4.99
CA VAL A 707 -9.00 -3.06 5.43
C VAL A 707 -10.35 -3.65 5.82
N LYS A 708 -10.82 -4.65 5.07
CA LYS A 708 -11.92 -5.51 5.53
C LYS A 708 -11.31 -6.76 6.15
N GLU A 709 -11.29 -6.81 7.48
CA GLU A 709 -11.05 -8.04 8.24
C GLU A 709 -12.29 -8.94 8.27
#